data_AF-A0A9K3KI79-F1
#
_entry.id   AF-A0A9K3KI79-F1
#
_cell.length_a   1.000
_cell.length_b   1.000
_cell.length_c   1.000
_cell.angle_alpha   90.00
_cell.angle_beta   90.00
_cell.angle_gamma   90.00
#
_symmetry.space_group_name_H-M   'P 1'
#
loop_
_entity.id
_entity.type
_entity.pdbx_description
1 polymer ?
#
loop_
_entity_poly.entity_id
_entity_poly.type
_entity_poly.pdbx_seq_one_letter_code
_entity_poly.pdbx_strand_id
1 'polypeptide(L)'
;MKGMKTSVTADYGPCLDPKSAATSPSFVWENKSFKSSKVTSMTIDQLRFSELQLRGRDKEQRTLLEFLRINYPMDSKSTQQHRHSHVKKVILVSGVSGVGKTRLIQDTFIRPVEVEMRGIFAIGKYDLQQQTAEPYQGIVSACQEMLRKVVDCDGKAALWTSVESTTMLDDIRKDLVLELGQKGLSFLVKVLPLVSKINGIEEELSVETLTEADGIPEEPADTFGKMDEVQAKLHFAFRALFRTFCKHLPLVVMVLDDVQWVDTASIELITDLIADRELGNLTLVFLYRSNESESLIPNLTKELLDKESKQLVRLMQIEVGRLLENDVNSIILDLLSMDSTPATIGLAKLCCRRTGGNAFFLLAFLRMLRDNGYLEYNFGLLSWTWDLEEIESETVATTNVVELTKCKMSSFSKDYQTLLMLSSCLGHSFKKKHLEIILPKECSTEDFFAVAQEEGILELLTGRKSTQYRWTHDTIQEAAALLIPRDESLKFKYDVGKQLLSGIDEIEIRQCLFVVLGLLNPFALDTETLPLDERLQLANLNYLAAVQSSKLSSISSASYFVKSGISFLPENHWKSHTELSLGLFTIATEVEGAQMHEHAMNGYANEVLQQDHLTILDKLRVYRAQIQYWGKSNDEKSVELCLSTLKQLGCRFPRIPFFQNISLFYSLMKHKCELKKRTIQEISNLSIVISPEIREMGSLLSELSLNAYGAGKVTLSGLCTMKLLSLTLENGIHGSSSYAFASLAPFFLVAFNDLKATTHIAKYADAMRMREHGNRYTAGFSMIQGCFNLPWSHTWHHTVSVLREGYRSGMRDGHFRDGLYCIVASFSSSFLAQAHLPTLKSEIDIYFRQTIELDTGIPLNNGIVIKRCVEILLDDSEVRPSLLEEATSLVGGDKFNIAMAHVFQGQIYYALGDHQKGTALALKTGMLLKQLLSCSANMPSIYHQCFSFYISAQNAKNWRMRRRLQKLAKKRHNMLRKWSKDGCPNVVHYVAILDSELAILTGSNKKVVEDLYHRAIVLAARGGMVLDAAVANERLAGYFESLGDNIEAGRRFEQAIQYYEDYGLLHRAIFLQQQYKDHLSTWSLR
;
A
#
# COMPACT_ATOMS: atom_id res chain seq x y z
N MET A 1 -16.49 33.45 -51.57
CA MET A 1 -17.56 33.54 -52.60
C MET A 1 -18.90 33.13 -51.98
N LYS A 2 -20.01 33.27 -52.72
CA LYS A 2 -21.39 32.82 -52.38
C LYS A 2 -21.41 31.42 -51.74
N GLY A 3 -22.35 31.01 -50.87
CA GLY A 3 -23.64 31.58 -50.37
C GLY A 3 -24.48 30.39 -49.82
N MET A 4 -25.61 30.52 -49.13
CA MET A 4 -26.49 31.65 -48.77
C MET A 4 -27.38 31.26 -47.56
N LYS A 5 -27.74 32.25 -46.70
CA LYS A 5 -29.08 32.57 -46.11
C LYS A 5 -29.90 31.46 -45.38
N THR A 6 -30.72 31.75 -44.36
CA THR A 6 -31.63 32.91 -44.17
C THR A 6 -31.61 33.56 -42.77
N SER A 7 -32.26 34.73 -42.66
CA SER A 7 -32.20 35.67 -41.52
C SER A 7 -33.40 36.63 -41.49
N VAL A 8 -33.94 36.96 -40.31
CA VAL A 8 -34.90 38.06 -39.97
C VAL A 8 -34.71 38.33 -38.44
N THR A 9 -34.27 39.45 -37.83
CA THR A 9 -34.61 40.93 -37.82
C THR A 9 -35.94 41.25 -37.09
N ALA A 10 -36.21 42.35 -36.37
CA ALA A 10 -35.57 43.66 -36.03
C ALA A 10 -36.46 44.36 -34.93
N ASP A 11 -36.15 45.44 -34.19
CA ASP A 11 -34.93 46.26 -33.96
C ASP A 11 -35.07 47.17 -32.67
N TYR A 12 -34.08 48.04 -32.41
CA TYR A 12 -33.90 49.14 -31.42
C TYR A 12 -35.10 49.97 -30.85
N GLY A 13 -34.90 50.59 -29.66
CA GLY A 13 -35.45 51.94 -29.34
C GLY A 13 -35.71 52.33 -27.85
N PRO A 14 -35.11 53.41 -27.29
CA PRO A 14 -35.41 53.92 -25.92
C PRO A 14 -35.78 55.43 -25.79
N CYS A 15 -36.68 55.80 -24.85
CA CYS A 15 -36.89 57.11 -24.15
C CYS A 15 -38.05 56.92 -23.11
N LEU A 16 -38.05 57.39 -21.85
CA LEU A 16 -37.92 58.73 -21.22
C LEU A 16 -39.24 59.56 -21.07
N ASP A 17 -39.94 59.34 -19.94
CA ASP A 17 -40.71 60.32 -19.11
C ASP A 17 -41.93 61.10 -19.69
N PRO A 18 -42.77 61.82 -18.89
CA PRO A 18 -43.03 61.77 -17.44
C PRO A 18 -44.55 61.87 -17.02
N LYS A 19 -44.85 61.72 -15.70
CA LYS A 19 -46.05 62.24 -14.95
C LYS A 19 -47.45 61.66 -15.30
N SER A 20 -48.47 61.66 -14.41
CA SER A 20 -48.54 61.82 -12.93
C SER A 20 -49.94 61.49 -12.38
N ALA A 21 -50.01 61.18 -11.07
CA ALA A 21 -51.18 61.22 -10.17
C ALA A 21 -52.25 60.10 -10.28
N ALA A 22 -52.99 59.73 -9.22
CA ALA A 22 -52.69 59.77 -7.77
C ALA A 22 -53.76 59.02 -6.95
N THR A 23 -53.38 57.97 -6.19
CA THR A 23 -54.13 57.45 -5.04
C THR A 23 -53.20 56.70 -4.07
N SER A 24 -53.50 56.81 -2.77
CA SER A 24 -52.80 56.16 -1.65
C SER A 24 -53.69 56.26 -0.39
N PRO A 25 -53.45 55.52 0.72
CA PRO A 25 -52.35 54.58 0.96
C PRO A 25 -52.79 53.20 1.53
N SER A 26 -51.92 52.20 1.36
CA SER A 26 -51.81 51.08 2.31
C SER A 26 -50.35 50.59 2.34
N PHE A 27 -49.64 50.87 3.44
CA PHE A 27 -48.26 50.43 3.63
C PHE A 27 -48.25 48.98 4.14
N VAL A 28 -47.62 48.08 3.37
CA VAL A 28 -47.08 46.82 3.89
C VAL A 28 -45.63 46.75 3.43
N TRP A 29 -44.69 46.80 4.37
CA TRP A 29 -43.26 46.63 4.06
C TRP A 29 -42.90 45.15 4.11
N GLU A 30 -42.21 44.67 3.08
CA GLU A 30 -41.55 43.36 3.10
C GLU A 30 -40.46 43.34 4.17
N ASN A 31 -40.74 42.65 5.28
CA ASN A 31 -39.80 42.59 6.39
C ASN A 31 -38.77 41.48 6.13
N LYS A 32 -37.60 41.87 5.57
CA LYS A 32 -36.46 40.97 5.37
C LYS A 32 -36.13 40.26 6.69
N SER A 33 -36.12 38.93 6.69
CA SER A 33 -35.86 38.07 7.87
C SER A 33 -34.38 38.05 8.30
N PHE A 34 -33.78 39.23 8.46
CA PHE A 34 -32.37 39.42 8.87
C PHE A 34 -32.24 39.59 10.40
N LYS A 35 -32.94 38.72 11.16
CA LYS A 35 -32.90 38.54 12.61
C LYS A 35 -33.17 37.05 12.86
N SER A 36 -32.29 36.31 13.52
CA SER A 36 -32.27 36.26 15.00
C SER A 36 -30.87 36.19 15.64
N SER A 37 -29.85 35.68 14.95
CA SER A 37 -28.53 35.31 15.52
C SER A 37 -27.63 36.45 16.03
N LYS A 38 -28.13 37.69 16.03
CA LYS A 38 -27.48 38.88 16.64
C LYS A 38 -28.35 39.60 17.68
N VAL A 39 -29.47 39.01 18.09
CA VAL A 39 -30.37 39.55 19.13
C VAL A 39 -30.22 38.78 20.44
N THR A 40 -29.94 37.48 20.38
CA THR A 40 -29.63 36.63 21.55
C THR A 40 -28.33 37.04 22.28
N SER A 41 -27.42 37.75 21.62
CA SER A 41 -26.18 38.27 22.24
C SER A 41 -26.39 39.57 23.05
N MET A 42 -27.63 39.89 23.43
CA MET A 42 -27.99 41.06 24.25
C MET A 42 -28.97 40.75 25.39
N THR A 43 -29.51 39.53 25.46
CA THR A 43 -30.32 39.04 26.59
C THR A 43 -29.40 38.58 27.73
N ILE A 44 -29.45 39.28 28.87
CA ILE A 44 -28.56 39.06 30.03
C ILE A 44 -28.99 37.80 30.82
N ASP A 45 -30.25 37.41 30.66
CA ASP A 45 -30.95 36.25 31.23
C ASP A 45 -30.57 34.88 30.63
N GLN A 46 -29.49 34.79 29.84
CA GLN A 46 -29.11 33.57 29.13
C GLN A 46 -27.68 33.13 29.38
N LEU A 47 -27.50 31.85 29.72
CA LEU A 47 -26.19 31.21 29.88
C LEU A 47 -25.47 31.13 28.53
N ARG A 48 -24.30 31.74 28.43
CA ARG A 48 -23.61 31.96 27.14
C ARG A 48 -22.77 30.79 26.66
N PHE A 49 -23.37 29.60 26.50
CA PHE A 49 -22.67 28.39 26.06
C PHE A 49 -21.93 28.52 24.72
N SER A 50 -22.36 29.43 23.84
CA SER A 50 -21.73 29.72 22.55
C SER A 50 -20.51 30.66 22.62
N GLU A 51 -20.31 31.37 23.73
CA GLU A 51 -19.18 32.30 23.94
C GLU A 51 -18.09 31.70 24.86
N LEU A 52 -18.38 30.55 25.48
CA LEU A 52 -17.49 29.88 26.44
C LEU A 52 -16.18 29.40 25.79
N GLN A 53 -15.06 29.86 26.35
CA GLN A 53 -13.72 29.45 25.93
C GLN A 53 -13.23 28.21 26.71
N LEU A 54 -12.19 27.54 26.19
CA LEU A 54 -11.55 26.43 26.89
C LEU A 54 -10.84 26.94 28.16
N ARG A 55 -11.35 26.57 29.34
CA ARG A 55 -10.76 26.91 30.65
C ARG A 55 -10.08 25.70 31.30
N GLY A 56 -9.10 25.94 32.18
CA GLY A 56 -8.40 24.88 32.92
C GLY A 56 -7.52 23.98 32.06
N ARG A 57 -6.99 24.50 30.94
CA ARG A 57 -6.24 23.75 29.92
C ARG A 57 -4.98 24.46 29.38
N ASP A 58 -4.65 25.63 29.90
CA ASP A 58 -3.51 26.46 29.46
C ASP A 58 -2.18 25.72 29.33
N LYS A 59 -1.91 24.81 30.27
CA LYS A 59 -0.66 24.05 30.34
C LYS A 59 -0.59 23.03 29.21
N GLU A 60 -1.68 22.31 28.99
CA GLU A 60 -1.85 21.33 27.93
C GLU A 60 -1.76 22.01 26.56
N GLN A 61 -2.46 23.13 26.36
CA GLN A 61 -2.42 23.93 25.12
C GLN A 61 -1.00 24.39 24.78
N ARG A 62 -0.25 24.96 25.75
CA ARG A 62 1.14 25.38 25.54
C ARG A 62 2.04 24.21 25.20
N THR A 63 1.93 23.10 25.95
CA THR A 63 2.73 21.88 25.75
C THR A 63 2.51 21.29 24.35
N LEU A 64 1.24 21.22 23.91
CA LEU A 64 0.85 20.79 22.57
C LEU A 64 1.40 21.70 21.46
N LEU A 65 1.29 23.03 21.64
CA LEU A 65 1.75 24.01 20.64
C LEU A 65 3.28 24.07 20.52
N GLU A 66 3.99 24.01 21.64
CA GLU A 66 5.45 23.89 21.65
C GLU A 66 5.88 22.63 20.89
N PHE A 67 5.27 21.48 21.17
CA PHE A 67 5.56 20.23 20.48
C PHE A 67 5.25 20.29 18.98
N LEU A 68 4.11 20.88 18.59
CA LEU A 68 3.74 21.06 17.19
C LEU A 68 4.69 22.01 16.45
N ARG A 69 5.21 23.05 17.11
CA ARG A 69 6.18 24.01 16.54
C ARG A 69 7.63 23.52 16.49
N ILE A 70 7.99 22.39 17.14
CA ILE A 70 9.33 21.79 16.99
C ILE A 70 9.66 21.57 15.51
N ASN A 71 10.84 22.03 15.07
CA ASN A 71 11.31 22.02 13.68
C ASN A 71 10.49 22.87 12.68
N TYR A 72 9.51 23.67 13.17
CA TYR A 72 8.74 24.61 12.36
C TYR A 72 9.13 26.06 12.67
N PRO A 73 10.03 26.70 11.88
CA PRO A 73 10.42 28.08 12.10
C PRO A 73 9.27 29.03 11.75
N MET A 74 8.96 29.97 12.64
CA MET A 74 7.88 30.96 12.46
C MET A 74 8.25 32.08 11.47
N ASP A 75 9.51 32.17 11.03
CA ASP A 75 9.98 33.22 10.12
C ASP A 75 9.73 32.89 8.64
N SER A 76 8.92 33.72 7.99
CA SER A 76 8.45 33.57 6.61
C SER A 76 9.52 33.71 5.51
N LYS A 77 10.80 33.83 5.87
CA LYS A 77 11.93 34.12 4.95
C LYS A 77 12.93 32.97 4.77
N SER A 78 12.83 31.86 5.52
CA SER A 78 13.77 30.72 5.46
C SER A 78 13.16 29.42 4.92
N THR A 79 11.99 29.50 4.28
CA THR A 79 11.05 28.41 3.96
C THR A 79 11.49 27.35 2.92
N GLN A 80 12.75 27.39 2.45
CA GLN A 80 13.29 26.41 1.50
C GLN A 80 14.40 25.49 2.05
N GLN A 81 15.12 25.85 3.13
CA GLN A 81 16.32 25.08 3.56
C GLN A 81 16.10 24.11 4.74
N HIS A 82 14.95 24.14 5.42
CA HIS A 82 14.69 23.28 6.60
C HIS A 82 13.58 22.23 6.42
N ARG A 83 13.13 21.95 5.18
CA ARG A 83 12.01 21.04 4.88
C ARG A 83 12.26 19.53 5.13
N HIS A 84 13.34 19.15 5.80
CA HIS A 84 13.78 17.75 5.95
C HIS A 84 13.98 17.33 7.42
N SER A 85 12.98 17.65 8.24
CA SER A 85 12.79 16.99 9.54
C SER A 85 12.28 15.55 9.33
N HIS A 86 13.17 14.58 9.22
CA HIS A 86 12.82 13.15 9.05
C HIS A 86 12.16 12.48 10.28
N VAL A 87 11.82 13.24 11.31
CA VAL A 87 11.23 12.74 12.57
C VAL A 87 9.75 13.13 12.62
N LYS A 88 8.88 12.11 12.53
CA LYS A 88 7.42 12.22 12.67
C LYS A 88 7.00 12.57 14.09
N LYS A 89 5.77 13.06 14.24
CA LYS A 89 5.19 13.39 15.54
C LYS A 89 3.99 12.50 15.85
N VAL A 90 4.02 11.86 17.01
CA VAL A 90 2.86 11.13 17.57
C VAL A 90 2.49 11.76 18.90
N ILE A 91 1.22 12.11 19.05
CA ILE A 91 0.64 12.68 20.27
C ILE A 91 -0.47 11.74 20.75
N LEU A 92 -0.37 11.28 22.00
CA LEU A 92 -1.39 10.45 22.64
C LEU A 92 -2.09 11.27 23.73
N VAL A 93 -3.41 11.36 23.66
CA VAL A 93 -4.24 12.13 24.58
C VAL A 93 -5.19 11.19 25.31
N SER A 94 -4.90 10.94 26.58
CA SER A 94 -5.71 10.08 27.45
C SER A 94 -6.67 10.91 28.31
N GLY A 95 -7.67 10.25 28.89
CA GLY A 95 -8.62 10.86 29.83
C GLY A 95 -10.01 10.25 29.72
N VAL A 96 -10.82 10.40 30.77
CA VAL A 96 -12.19 9.83 30.83
C VAL A 96 -13.12 10.42 29.77
N SER A 97 -14.28 9.78 29.53
CA SER A 97 -15.32 10.32 28.64
C SER A 97 -15.81 11.71 29.13
N GLY A 98 -16.17 12.61 28.21
CA GLY A 98 -16.67 13.96 28.54
C GLY A 98 -15.64 14.99 29.04
N VAL A 99 -14.38 14.62 29.27
CA VAL A 99 -13.36 15.51 29.88
C VAL A 99 -12.80 16.61 28.95
N GLY A 100 -13.22 16.62 27.68
CA GLY A 100 -12.88 17.65 26.69
C GLY A 100 -11.68 17.36 25.78
N LYS A 101 -11.23 16.09 25.64
CA LYS A 101 -10.07 15.70 24.81
C LYS A 101 -10.11 16.26 23.39
N THR A 102 -11.22 16.01 22.69
CA THR A 102 -11.45 16.43 21.30
C THR A 102 -11.43 17.95 21.16
N ARG A 103 -12.12 18.65 22.07
CA ARG A 103 -12.21 20.10 22.09
C ARG A 103 -10.86 20.76 22.38
N LEU A 104 -10.08 20.22 23.32
CA LEU A 104 -8.71 20.64 23.58
C LEU A 104 -7.87 20.62 22.29
N ILE A 105 -7.89 19.52 21.55
CA ILE A 105 -7.11 19.40 20.32
C ILE A 105 -7.63 20.31 19.20
N GLN A 106 -8.95 20.44 19.04
CA GLN A 106 -9.56 21.36 18.06
C GLN A 106 -9.19 22.83 18.32
N ASP A 107 -9.42 23.34 19.54
CA ASP A 107 -9.10 24.73 19.91
C ASP A 107 -7.60 25.02 19.87
N THR A 108 -6.76 24.02 20.14
CA THR A 108 -5.29 24.18 20.13
C THR A 108 -4.73 24.14 18.72
N PHE A 109 -5.21 23.25 17.84
CA PHE A 109 -4.54 22.97 16.56
C PHE A 109 -5.20 23.58 15.34
N ILE A 110 -6.53 23.71 15.24
CA ILE A 110 -7.18 24.14 13.99
C ILE A 110 -6.62 25.48 13.50
N ARG A 111 -6.65 26.52 14.32
CA ARG A 111 -6.17 27.86 13.91
C ARG A 111 -4.65 27.90 13.66
N PRO A 112 -3.77 27.37 14.53
CA PRO A 112 -2.33 27.39 14.26
C PRO A 112 -1.90 26.52 13.07
N VAL A 113 -2.50 25.34 12.87
CA VAL A 113 -2.23 24.50 11.70
C VAL A 113 -2.70 25.20 10.43
N GLU A 114 -4.00 25.52 10.35
CA GLU A 114 -4.62 25.97 9.09
C GLU A 114 -4.27 27.42 8.73
N VAL A 115 -4.14 28.32 9.72
CA VAL A 115 -3.94 29.77 9.48
C VAL A 115 -2.48 30.21 9.66
N GLU A 116 -1.78 29.75 10.70
CA GLU A 116 -0.39 30.18 10.94
C GLU A 116 0.61 29.38 10.09
N MET A 117 0.43 28.06 10.00
CA MET A 117 1.35 27.15 9.31
C MET A 117 0.93 26.81 7.87
N ARG A 118 -0.28 27.17 7.43
CA ARG A 118 -0.92 26.71 6.17
C ARG A 118 -0.92 25.18 5.99
N GLY A 119 -1.04 24.44 7.08
CA GLY A 119 -1.23 22.98 7.05
C GLY A 119 -2.70 22.60 6.89
N ILE A 120 -2.99 21.30 6.98
CA ILE A 120 -4.35 20.78 7.13
C ILE A 120 -4.50 20.08 8.48
N PHE A 121 -5.58 20.39 9.19
CA PHE A 121 -6.10 19.60 10.30
C PHE A 121 -7.27 18.74 9.78
N ALA A 122 -7.36 17.48 10.21
CA ALA A 122 -8.51 16.61 9.93
C ALA A 122 -8.74 15.64 11.10
N ILE A 123 -10.00 15.32 11.40
CA ILE A 123 -10.39 14.41 12.48
C ILE A 123 -11.29 13.28 11.99
N GLY A 124 -10.85 12.05 12.30
CA GLY A 124 -11.63 10.83 12.21
C GLY A 124 -12.07 10.37 13.59
N LYS A 125 -13.14 9.56 13.65
CA LYS A 125 -13.65 8.96 14.87
C LYS A 125 -14.06 7.51 14.61
N TYR A 126 -13.88 6.64 15.60
CA TYR A 126 -14.40 5.27 15.62
C TYR A 126 -15.66 5.18 16.50
N ASP A 127 -16.68 4.45 16.04
CA ASP A 127 -17.94 4.24 16.77
C ASP A 127 -18.01 2.81 17.37
N LEU A 128 -18.24 2.71 18.69
CA LEU A 128 -18.45 1.45 19.41
C LEU A 128 -19.57 0.60 18.78
N GLN A 129 -20.65 1.22 18.29
CA GLN A 129 -21.77 0.50 17.68
C GLN A 129 -21.42 -0.10 16.31
N GLN A 130 -20.29 0.32 15.70
CA GLN A 130 -19.88 -0.07 14.35
C GLN A 130 -18.50 -0.75 14.34
N GLN A 131 -17.94 -1.09 15.51
CA GLN A 131 -16.57 -1.61 15.68
C GLN A 131 -16.29 -2.92 14.91
N THR A 132 -17.28 -3.77 14.70
CA THR A 132 -17.16 -4.99 13.89
C THR A 132 -17.48 -4.78 12.41
N ALA A 133 -17.93 -3.56 12.04
CA ALA A 133 -18.79 -3.36 10.90
C ALA A 133 -18.10 -2.66 9.71
N GLU A 134 -17.62 -1.43 9.86
CA GLU A 134 -16.95 -0.67 8.79
C GLU A 134 -15.43 -0.56 9.03
N PRO A 135 -14.58 -1.19 8.19
CA PRO A 135 -13.13 -1.15 8.40
C PRO A 135 -12.50 0.16 7.92
N TYR A 136 -11.38 0.55 8.52
CA TYR A 136 -10.68 1.81 8.24
C TYR A 136 -11.51 3.08 8.53
N GLN A 137 -12.67 2.98 9.19
CA GLN A 137 -13.66 4.05 9.33
C GLN A 137 -13.07 5.40 9.79
N GLY A 138 -12.27 5.41 10.87
CA GLY A 138 -11.65 6.63 11.36
C GLY A 138 -10.68 7.26 10.35
N ILE A 139 -9.81 6.46 9.73
CA ILE A 139 -8.83 6.92 8.73
C ILE A 139 -9.54 7.42 7.47
N VAL A 140 -10.54 6.69 6.98
CA VAL A 140 -11.37 7.07 5.82
C VAL A 140 -12.12 8.37 6.09
N SER A 141 -12.72 8.53 7.27
CA SER A 141 -13.44 9.75 7.68
C SER A 141 -12.50 10.97 7.73
N ALA A 142 -11.31 10.82 8.34
CA ALA A 142 -10.30 11.88 8.40
C ALA A 142 -9.75 12.24 7.01
N CYS A 143 -9.46 11.25 6.17
CA CYS A 143 -9.06 11.47 4.77
C CYS A 143 -10.16 12.16 3.95
N GLN A 144 -11.44 11.84 4.19
CA GLN A 144 -12.55 12.57 3.56
C GLN A 144 -12.65 14.02 4.04
N GLU A 145 -12.41 14.34 5.32
CA GLU A 145 -12.37 15.75 5.78
C GLU A 145 -11.20 16.51 5.13
N MET A 146 -10.00 15.93 5.12
CA MET A 146 -8.83 16.46 4.42
C MET A 146 -9.16 16.75 2.94
N LEU A 147 -9.77 15.79 2.23
CA LEU A 147 -10.17 15.97 0.83
C LEU A 147 -11.26 17.03 0.65
N ARG A 148 -12.25 17.18 1.56
CA ARG A 148 -13.22 18.29 1.51
C ARG A 148 -12.52 19.65 1.59
N LYS A 149 -11.57 19.82 2.51
CA LYS A 149 -10.81 21.08 2.67
C LYS A 149 -9.91 21.42 1.47
N VAL A 150 -9.49 20.40 0.71
CA VAL A 150 -8.68 20.52 -0.51
C VAL A 150 -9.54 20.77 -1.76
N VAL A 151 -10.76 20.21 -1.82
CA VAL A 151 -11.63 20.25 -3.01
C VAL A 151 -12.64 21.40 -2.98
N ASP A 152 -13.26 21.72 -1.83
CA ASP A 152 -14.26 22.80 -1.72
C ASP A 152 -13.61 24.21 -1.66
N CYS A 153 -12.50 24.41 -2.39
CA CYS A 153 -11.80 25.69 -2.56
C CYS A 153 -12.56 26.73 -3.40
N ASP A 154 -13.78 26.42 -3.86
CA ASP A 154 -14.72 27.34 -4.51
C ASP A 154 -15.26 28.41 -3.52
N GLY A 155 -14.39 29.34 -3.14
CA GLY A 155 -14.76 30.68 -2.68
C GLY A 155 -15.14 30.87 -1.22
N LYS A 156 -14.93 29.88 -0.33
CA LYS A 156 -15.16 30.07 1.13
C LYS A 156 -14.07 29.56 2.09
N ALA A 157 -13.20 28.63 1.68
CA ALA A 157 -12.07 28.18 2.51
C ALA A 157 -10.85 29.11 2.33
N ALA A 158 -10.56 29.97 3.30
CA ALA A 158 -9.60 31.07 3.19
C ALA A 158 -8.10 30.69 3.37
N LEU A 159 -7.73 29.43 3.08
CA LEU A 159 -6.40 28.88 3.41
C LEU A 159 -5.30 29.22 2.40
N TRP A 160 -5.67 29.42 1.14
CA TRP A 160 -4.77 29.63 0.01
C TRP A 160 -5.38 30.64 -0.97
N THR A 161 -4.55 31.36 -1.75
CA THR A 161 -5.09 32.18 -2.84
C THR A 161 -5.51 31.30 -4.01
N SER A 162 -6.53 31.71 -4.78
CA SER A 162 -7.12 30.89 -5.85
C SER A 162 -6.11 30.42 -6.91
N VAL A 163 -5.04 31.19 -7.15
CA VAL A 163 -3.96 30.81 -8.06
C VAL A 163 -3.06 29.74 -7.42
N GLU A 164 -2.62 29.92 -6.17
CA GLU A 164 -1.85 28.91 -5.43
C GLU A 164 -2.62 27.56 -5.37
N SER A 165 -3.91 27.60 -5.03
CA SER A 165 -4.79 26.42 -4.95
C SER A 165 -4.82 25.63 -6.26
N THR A 166 -5.05 26.31 -7.39
CA THR A 166 -5.13 25.63 -8.70
C THR A 166 -3.82 24.96 -9.09
N THR A 167 -2.67 25.62 -8.91
CA THR A 167 -1.36 25.01 -9.17
C THR A 167 -1.07 23.81 -8.25
N MET A 168 -1.43 23.91 -6.97
CA MET A 168 -1.21 22.87 -5.98
C MET A 168 -2.05 21.61 -6.25
N LEU A 169 -3.33 21.78 -6.62
CA LEU A 169 -4.21 20.67 -6.99
C LEU A 169 -3.70 19.92 -8.22
N ASP A 170 -3.16 20.65 -9.20
CA ASP A 170 -2.63 20.08 -10.43
C ASP A 170 -1.33 19.30 -10.17
N ASP A 171 -0.47 19.76 -9.26
CA ASP A 171 0.75 19.04 -8.87
C ASP A 171 0.47 17.85 -7.93
N ILE A 172 -0.53 17.95 -7.04
CA ILE A 172 -1.07 16.80 -6.29
C ILE A 172 -1.58 15.73 -7.26
N ARG A 173 -2.37 16.11 -8.29
CA ARG A 173 -2.84 15.17 -9.31
C ARG A 173 -1.68 14.46 -10.00
N LYS A 174 -0.71 15.22 -10.55
CA LYS A 174 0.45 14.67 -11.28
C LYS A 174 1.21 13.65 -10.43
N ASP A 175 1.42 13.93 -9.14
CA ASP A 175 2.13 13.02 -8.24
C ASP A 175 1.31 11.77 -7.87
N LEU A 176 0.03 11.91 -7.52
CA LEU A 176 -0.86 10.75 -7.28
C LEU A 176 -0.91 9.83 -8.51
N VAL A 177 -1.02 10.41 -9.70
CA VAL A 177 -1.03 9.70 -10.98
C VAL A 177 0.32 9.02 -11.27
N LEU A 178 1.43 9.70 -10.97
CA LEU A 178 2.77 9.15 -11.16
C LEU A 178 3.03 7.94 -10.25
N GLU A 179 2.65 8.02 -8.97
CA GLU A 179 2.85 6.98 -7.97
C GLU A 179 1.83 5.82 -8.11
N LEU A 180 0.54 6.11 -8.27
CA LEU A 180 -0.54 5.11 -8.25
C LEU A 180 -1.03 4.67 -9.63
N GLY A 181 -0.97 5.54 -10.63
CA GLY A 181 -1.56 5.31 -11.95
C GLY A 181 -3.05 4.96 -11.92
N GLN A 182 -3.63 4.64 -13.08
CA GLN A 182 -5.08 4.44 -13.21
C GLN A 182 -5.64 3.32 -12.30
N LYS A 183 -4.90 2.23 -12.06
CA LYS A 183 -5.35 1.12 -11.19
C LYS A 183 -5.29 1.47 -9.70
N GLY A 184 -4.18 2.03 -9.21
CA GLY A 184 -4.08 2.47 -7.82
C GLY A 184 -5.05 3.62 -7.54
N LEU A 185 -5.25 4.52 -8.50
CA LEU A 185 -6.15 5.66 -8.38
C LEU A 185 -7.64 5.25 -8.42
N SER A 186 -8.03 4.32 -9.29
CA SER A 186 -9.41 3.78 -9.29
C SER A 186 -9.73 2.96 -8.04
N PHE A 187 -8.76 2.25 -7.46
CA PHE A 187 -8.91 1.63 -6.14
C PHE A 187 -9.06 2.69 -5.04
N LEU A 188 -8.21 3.72 -5.04
CA LEU A 188 -8.28 4.82 -4.07
C LEU A 188 -9.61 5.59 -4.16
N VAL A 189 -10.14 5.84 -5.35
CA VAL A 189 -11.46 6.47 -5.56
C VAL A 189 -12.61 5.59 -5.03
N LYS A 190 -12.50 4.26 -5.10
CA LYS A 190 -13.50 3.34 -4.51
C LYS A 190 -13.56 3.42 -2.98
N VAL A 191 -12.44 3.75 -2.31
CA VAL A 191 -12.37 3.93 -0.84
C VAL A 191 -12.61 5.40 -0.42
N LEU A 192 -12.15 6.35 -1.22
CA LEU A 192 -12.25 7.80 -1.00
C LEU A 192 -12.87 8.49 -2.23
N PRO A 193 -14.20 8.44 -2.42
CA PRO A 193 -14.86 8.99 -3.62
C PRO A 193 -14.60 10.48 -3.88
N LEU A 194 -14.21 11.25 -2.85
CA LEU A 194 -13.84 12.66 -3.00
C LEU A 194 -12.54 12.87 -3.80
N VAL A 195 -11.72 11.84 -4.02
CA VAL A 195 -10.53 11.92 -4.89
C VAL A 195 -10.91 12.19 -6.34
N SER A 196 -12.07 11.71 -6.83
CA SER A 196 -12.47 11.94 -8.23
C SER A 196 -12.66 13.42 -8.57
N LYS A 197 -13.04 14.23 -7.56
CA LYS A 197 -13.29 15.67 -7.67
C LYS A 197 -12.02 16.52 -7.80
N ILE A 198 -10.83 15.95 -7.71
CA ILE A 198 -9.60 16.69 -8.03
C ILE A 198 -9.56 16.83 -9.56
N ASN A 199 -9.71 18.06 -10.06
CA ASN A 199 -9.84 18.36 -11.50
C ASN A 199 -8.88 17.56 -12.38
N GLY A 200 -9.43 16.82 -13.36
CA GLY A 200 -8.69 15.97 -14.28
C GLY A 200 -8.62 14.48 -13.90
N ILE A 201 -8.89 14.09 -12.65
CA ILE A 201 -8.85 12.66 -12.27
C ILE A 201 -9.96 11.84 -12.96
N GLU A 202 -11.16 12.40 -13.13
CA GLU A 202 -12.24 11.75 -13.90
C GLU A 202 -11.90 11.63 -15.41
N GLU A 203 -11.11 12.55 -15.97
CA GLU A 203 -10.63 12.47 -17.36
C GLU A 203 -9.57 11.37 -17.53
N GLU A 204 -8.68 11.20 -16.55
CA GLU A 204 -7.64 10.16 -16.59
C GLU A 204 -8.19 8.74 -16.36
N LEU A 205 -9.27 8.60 -15.59
CA LEU A 205 -9.96 7.33 -15.36
C LEU A 205 -10.84 6.89 -16.54
N SER A 206 -11.43 7.83 -17.27
CA SER A 206 -12.40 7.55 -18.34
C SER A 206 -11.79 7.09 -19.67
N VAL A 207 -10.46 7.08 -19.80
CA VAL A 207 -9.76 6.62 -21.02
C VAL A 207 -9.97 5.12 -21.32
N GLU A 208 -10.22 4.28 -20.31
CA GLU A 208 -10.50 2.84 -20.50
C GLU A 208 -11.76 2.30 -19.75
N THR A 209 -12.42 3.06 -18.86
CA THR A 209 -13.56 2.54 -18.07
C THR A 209 -14.95 2.64 -18.73
N LEU A 210 -15.07 3.33 -19.87
CA LEU A 210 -16.37 3.57 -20.54
C LEU A 210 -16.94 2.39 -21.35
N THR A 211 -16.69 1.16 -20.91
CA THR A 211 -17.40 -0.06 -21.38
C THR A 211 -18.20 -0.76 -20.28
N GLU A 212 -18.16 -0.28 -19.02
CA GLU A 212 -18.90 -0.89 -17.90
C GLU A 212 -20.35 -0.37 -17.74
N ALA A 213 -20.79 0.57 -18.59
CA ALA A 213 -22.09 1.25 -18.45
C ALA A 213 -23.27 0.53 -19.15
N ASP A 214 -23.02 -0.24 -20.21
CA ASP A 214 -24.06 -0.86 -21.05
C ASP A 214 -24.12 -2.39 -20.89
N GLY A 215 -24.64 -2.84 -19.74
CA GLY A 215 -25.14 -4.21 -19.55
C GLY A 215 -24.08 -5.30 -19.27
N ILE A 216 -24.34 -6.07 -18.21
CA ILE A 216 -23.51 -7.21 -17.73
C ILE A 216 -22.16 -6.77 -17.11
N PRO A 217 -22.16 -6.26 -15.86
CA PRO A 217 -20.96 -6.20 -15.03
C PRO A 217 -20.63 -7.57 -14.42
N GLU A 218 -20.60 -8.63 -15.24
CA GLU A 218 -19.88 -9.86 -14.89
C GLU A 218 -18.41 -9.69 -15.24
N GLU A 219 -17.66 -9.01 -14.36
CA GLU A 219 -16.34 -9.55 -14.05
C GLU A 219 -16.58 -10.95 -13.45
N PRO A 220 -16.19 -12.06 -14.11
CA PRO A 220 -16.16 -13.35 -13.43
C PRO A 220 -15.19 -13.25 -12.24
N ALA A 221 -15.39 -14.09 -11.21
CA ALA A 221 -14.81 -13.94 -9.87
C ALA A 221 -13.26 -14.10 -9.73
N ASP A 222 -12.50 -13.81 -10.78
CA ASP A 222 -11.03 -13.78 -10.87
C ASP A 222 -10.39 -12.50 -10.26
N THR A 223 -11.20 -11.53 -9.83
CA THR A 223 -10.74 -10.24 -9.29
C THR A 223 -10.35 -10.30 -7.80
N PHE A 224 -10.56 -11.44 -7.13
CA PHE A 224 -9.94 -11.71 -5.84
C PHE A 224 -8.47 -12.12 -6.05
N GLY A 225 -7.56 -11.14 -5.98
CA GLY A 225 -6.13 -11.40 -5.83
C GLY A 225 -5.81 -12.04 -4.46
N LYS A 226 -4.54 -12.38 -4.19
CA LYS A 226 -4.16 -12.80 -2.83
C LYS A 226 -4.57 -11.67 -1.88
N MET A 227 -5.22 -11.97 -0.76
CA MET A 227 -5.74 -10.92 0.12
C MET A 227 -4.61 -10.01 0.63
N ASP A 228 -3.42 -10.59 0.89
CA ASP A 228 -2.13 -9.91 1.11
C ASP A 228 -1.81 -8.84 0.04
N GLU A 229 -2.00 -9.15 -1.25
CA GLU A 229 -1.70 -8.25 -2.38
C GLU A 229 -2.74 -7.12 -2.50
N VAL A 230 -3.98 -7.34 -2.05
CA VAL A 230 -5.01 -6.28 -2.00
C VAL A 230 -4.76 -5.37 -0.79
N GLN A 231 -4.36 -5.93 0.35
CA GLN A 231 -4.02 -5.15 1.54
C GLN A 231 -2.77 -4.29 1.29
N ALA A 232 -1.71 -4.86 0.71
CA ALA A 232 -0.53 -4.10 0.29
C ALA A 232 -0.89 -2.98 -0.72
N LYS A 233 -1.88 -3.18 -1.60
CA LYS A 233 -2.37 -2.13 -2.52
C LYS A 233 -3.04 -0.99 -1.75
N LEU A 234 -3.90 -1.30 -0.79
CA LEU A 234 -4.55 -0.30 0.05
C LEU A 234 -3.52 0.48 0.87
N HIS A 235 -2.59 -0.21 1.52
CA HIS A 235 -1.54 0.40 2.32
C HIS A 235 -0.58 1.27 1.49
N PHE A 236 -0.22 0.84 0.29
CA PHE A 236 0.54 1.65 -0.67
C PHE A 236 -0.28 2.87 -1.15
N ALA A 237 -1.58 2.70 -1.42
CA ALA A 237 -2.46 3.79 -1.86
C ALA A 237 -2.61 4.89 -0.81
N PHE A 238 -2.80 4.53 0.47
CA PHE A 238 -2.77 5.50 1.56
C PHE A 238 -1.38 6.10 1.76
N ARG A 239 -0.29 5.32 1.73
CA ARG A 239 1.08 5.86 1.82
C ARG A 239 1.37 6.90 0.72
N ALA A 240 1.06 6.61 -0.54
CA ALA A 240 1.20 7.55 -1.66
C ALA A 240 0.34 8.82 -1.50
N LEU A 241 -0.88 8.67 -1.01
CA LEU A 241 -1.77 9.79 -0.69
C LEU A 241 -1.13 10.72 0.37
N PHE A 242 -0.67 10.15 1.48
CA PHE A 242 -0.01 10.92 2.54
C PHE A 242 1.36 11.49 2.11
N ARG A 243 2.14 10.77 1.28
CA ARG A 243 3.41 11.26 0.70
C ARG A 243 3.17 12.48 -0.17
N THR A 244 2.22 12.38 -1.10
CA THR A 244 1.85 13.49 -2.00
C THR A 244 1.32 14.69 -1.21
N PHE A 245 0.46 14.48 -0.20
CA PHE A 245 0.03 15.57 0.66
C PHE A 245 1.17 16.16 1.49
N CYS A 246 2.04 15.37 2.12
CA CYS A 246 3.18 15.85 2.91
C CYS A 246 4.29 16.52 2.07
N LYS A 247 4.33 16.27 0.76
CA LYS A 247 5.23 16.90 -0.22
C LYS A 247 4.81 18.33 -0.55
N HIS A 248 3.49 18.54 -0.73
CA HIS A 248 2.92 19.85 -1.13
C HIS A 248 2.45 20.70 0.05
N LEU A 249 1.92 20.09 1.11
CA LEU A 249 1.55 20.76 2.34
C LEU A 249 2.73 20.90 3.30
N PRO A 250 2.84 22.01 4.04
CA PRO A 250 3.85 22.17 5.09
C PRO A 250 3.63 21.20 6.26
N LEU A 251 2.38 20.95 6.64
CA LEU A 251 2.02 20.14 7.80
C LEU A 251 0.67 19.44 7.55
N VAL A 252 0.59 18.16 7.89
CA VAL A 252 -0.67 17.39 7.93
C VAL A 252 -0.87 16.90 9.36
N VAL A 253 -1.96 17.31 10.00
CA VAL A 253 -2.35 16.83 11.34
C VAL A 253 -3.60 15.96 11.19
N MET A 254 -3.44 14.65 11.37
CA MET A 254 -4.55 13.71 11.44
C MET A 254 -4.82 13.35 12.88
N VAL A 255 -6.04 13.63 13.32
CA VAL A 255 -6.58 13.23 14.62
C VAL A 255 -7.46 12.01 14.44
N LEU A 256 -7.29 11.01 15.30
CA LEU A 256 -8.16 9.85 15.40
C LEU A 256 -8.74 9.83 16.83
N ASP A 257 -10.06 9.90 16.94
CA ASP A 257 -10.81 9.97 18.20
C ASP A 257 -11.45 8.62 18.57
N ASP A 258 -11.63 8.41 19.88
CA ASP A 258 -12.08 7.16 20.51
C ASP A 258 -11.35 5.89 20.02
N VAL A 259 -10.02 5.96 19.87
CA VAL A 259 -9.21 4.88 19.27
C VAL A 259 -9.09 3.61 20.11
N GLN A 260 -9.76 3.50 21.25
CA GLN A 260 -10.01 2.19 21.88
C GLN A 260 -10.96 1.31 21.03
N TRP A 261 -11.70 1.90 20.08
CA TRP A 261 -12.61 1.20 19.16
C TRP A 261 -12.03 1.00 17.74
N VAL A 262 -10.72 1.17 17.54
CA VAL A 262 -10.08 0.97 16.23
C VAL A 262 -10.02 -0.50 15.81
N ASP A 263 -10.18 -0.78 14.52
CA ASP A 263 -10.08 -2.11 13.94
C ASP A 263 -8.62 -2.53 13.67
N THR A 264 -8.34 -3.83 13.57
CA THR A 264 -6.97 -4.35 13.37
C THR A 264 -6.30 -3.82 12.11
N ALA A 265 -7.04 -3.68 11.00
CA ALA A 265 -6.48 -3.31 9.71
C ALA A 265 -6.12 -1.81 9.68
N SER A 266 -6.90 -0.96 10.36
CA SER A 266 -6.51 0.41 10.68
C SER A 266 -5.18 0.47 11.42
N ILE A 267 -4.93 -0.39 12.41
CA ILE A 267 -3.68 -0.39 13.19
C ILE A 267 -2.48 -0.72 12.29
N GLU A 268 -2.60 -1.76 11.47
CA GLU A 268 -1.53 -2.17 10.55
C GLU A 268 -1.19 -1.04 9.55
N LEU A 269 -2.20 -0.32 9.05
CA LEU A 269 -2.00 0.88 8.23
C LEU A 269 -1.37 2.05 9.02
N ILE A 270 -1.78 2.26 10.27
CA ILE A 270 -1.19 3.27 11.16
C ILE A 270 0.30 2.97 11.41
N THR A 271 0.68 1.71 11.65
CA THR A 271 2.07 1.29 11.82
C THR A 271 2.89 1.50 10.54
N ASP A 272 2.34 1.21 9.37
CA ASP A 272 2.95 1.52 8.07
C ASP A 272 3.24 3.03 7.90
N LEU A 273 2.25 3.88 8.21
CA LEU A 273 2.39 5.34 8.17
C LEU A 273 3.37 5.86 9.23
N ILE A 274 3.54 5.14 10.33
CA ILE A 274 4.51 5.40 11.40
C ILE A 274 5.94 4.96 11.01
N ALA A 275 6.10 3.90 10.21
CA ALA A 275 7.40 3.47 9.68
C ALA A 275 7.93 4.36 8.54
N ASP A 276 7.05 4.82 7.63
CA ASP A 276 7.42 5.48 6.37
C ASP A 276 8.24 6.78 6.54
N ARG A 277 9.54 6.75 6.24
CA ARG A 277 10.46 7.88 6.52
C ARG A 277 10.26 9.13 5.65
N GLU A 278 9.40 9.05 4.63
CA GLU A 278 9.08 10.19 3.76
C GLU A 278 7.95 11.06 4.35
N LEU A 279 7.15 10.53 5.27
CA LEU A 279 6.03 11.22 5.93
C LEU A 279 6.46 12.17 7.06
N GLY A 280 7.61 12.84 6.96
CA GLY A 280 8.16 13.69 8.03
C GLY A 280 7.27 14.87 8.44
N ASN A 281 6.39 15.34 7.55
CA ASN A 281 5.42 16.41 7.80
C ASN A 281 4.06 15.91 8.36
N LEU A 282 3.92 14.61 8.63
CA LEU A 282 2.72 14.02 9.23
C LEU A 282 2.80 14.07 10.76
N THR A 283 1.75 14.59 11.39
CA THR A 283 1.51 14.51 12.83
C THR A 283 0.26 13.67 13.06
N LEU A 284 0.41 12.57 13.81
CA LEU A 284 -0.70 11.71 14.21
C LEU A 284 -1.09 12.02 15.66
N VAL A 285 -2.38 12.21 15.91
CA VAL A 285 -2.94 12.48 17.24
C VAL A 285 -3.98 11.42 17.55
N PHE A 286 -3.81 10.70 18.66
CA PHE A 286 -4.70 9.62 19.07
C PHE A 286 -5.39 9.98 20.39
N LEU A 287 -6.72 10.06 20.39
CA LEU A 287 -7.51 10.38 21.58
C LEU A 287 -8.17 9.09 22.10
N TYR A 288 -8.00 8.78 23.38
CA TYR A 288 -8.53 7.54 23.96
C TYR A 288 -9.02 7.69 25.39
N ARG A 289 -9.88 6.74 25.81
CA ARG A 289 -10.45 6.65 27.16
C ARG A 289 -9.46 5.95 28.10
N SER A 290 -8.96 6.66 29.11
CA SER A 290 -7.91 6.14 30.02
C SER A 290 -8.34 4.96 30.91
N ASN A 291 -9.65 4.68 30.96
CA ASN A 291 -10.29 3.66 31.78
C ASN A 291 -10.82 2.45 30.97
N GLU A 292 -10.60 2.39 29.66
CA GLU A 292 -11.15 1.36 28.75
C GLU A 292 -10.09 0.68 27.87
N SER A 293 -8.80 1.07 27.95
CA SER A 293 -7.75 0.64 27.02
C SER A 293 -6.69 -0.30 27.62
N GLU A 294 -7.06 -1.54 27.98
CA GLU A 294 -6.14 -2.47 28.67
C GLU A 294 -5.00 -3.04 27.80
N SER A 295 -5.15 -3.11 26.48
CA SER A 295 -4.21 -3.83 25.59
C SER A 295 -3.60 -2.99 24.45
N LEU A 296 -4.41 -2.15 23.78
CA LEU A 296 -4.04 -1.63 22.47
C LEU A 296 -2.97 -0.52 22.48
N ILE A 297 -3.25 0.59 23.18
CA ILE A 297 -2.32 1.71 23.31
C ILE A 297 -1.00 1.30 24.01
N PRO A 298 -0.99 0.40 25.03
CA PRO A 298 0.24 -0.19 25.56
C PRO A 298 1.11 -0.89 24.50
N ASN A 299 0.53 -1.59 23.53
CA ASN A 299 1.28 -2.25 22.46
C ASN A 299 1.85 -1.23 21.46
N LEU A 300 1.01 -0.31 20.95
CA LEU A 300 1.45 0.75 20.02
C LEU A 300 2.54 1.64 20.64
N THR A 301 2.42 1.99 21.93
CA THR A 301 3.45 2.75 22.64
C THR A 301 4.73 1.96 22.84
N LYS A 302 4.67 0.66 23.13
CA LYS A 302 5.85 -0.21 23.25
C LYS A 302 6.61 -0.32 21.92
N GLU A 303 5.89 -0.44 20.81
CA GLU A 303 6.44 -0.47 19.45
C GLU A 303 7.07 0.89 19.05
N LEU A 304 6.38 1.99 19.32
CA LEU A 304 6.90 3.36 19.16
C LEU A 304 8.13 3.66 20.05
N LEU A 305 8.26 2.97 21.18
CA LEU A 305 9.36 3.10 22.12
C LEU A 305 10.52 2.12 21.86
N ASP A 306 10.49 1.31 20.80
CA ASP A 306 11.66 0.51 20.44
C ASP A 306 12.81 1.36 19.83
N LYS A 307 14.02 0.82 19.82
CA LYS A 307 15.26 1.53 19.45
C LYS A 307 15.27 2.06 18.02
N GLU A 308 14.63 1.36 17.08
CA GLU A 308 14.56 1.81 15.68
C GLU A 308 13.49 2.90 15.51
N SER A 309 12.28 2.65 16.03
CA SER A 309 11.16 3.61 16.07
C SER A 309 11.55 4.96 16.69
N LYS A 310 12.34 4.94 17.77
CA LYS A 310 12.87 6.14 18.45
C LYS A 310 13.76 7.05 17.60
N GLN A 311 14.28 6.58 16.46
CA GLN A 311 15.02 7.43 15.51
C GLN A 311 14.09 8.11 14.49
N LEU A 312 12.85 7.64 14.35
CA LEU A 312 11.89 8.06 13.33
C LEU A 312 10.70 8.83 13.91
N VAL A 313 10.38 8.64 15.19
CA VAL A 313 9.20 9.22 15.84
C VAL A 313 9.57 9.96 17.12
N ARG A 314 9.04 11.17 17.25
CA ARG A 314 8.95 11.90 18.52
C ARG A 314 7.56 11.66 19.11
N LEU A 315 7.52 11.02 20.28
CA LEU A 315 6.29 10.72 21.03
C LEU A 315 6.01 11.79 22.09
N MET A 316 4.75 12.15 22.26
CA MET A 316 4.20 12.92 23.38
C MET A 316 2.99 12.19 23.97
N GLN A 317 2.87 12.21 25.30
CA GLN A 317 1.72 11.70 26.03
C GLN A 317 1.18 12.82 26.94
N ILE A 318 -0.14 13.04 26.92
CA ILE A 318 -0.85 13.99 27.79
C ILE A 318 -2.08 13.30 28.35
N GLU A 319 -2.26 13.38 29.67
CA GLU A 319 -3.50 12.98 30.34
C GLU A 319 -4.35 14.22 30.64
N VAL A 320 -5.60 14.22 30.14
CA VAL A 320 -6.55 15.32 30.35
C VAL A 320 -7.34 15.04 31.63
N GLY A 321 -6.87 15.62 32.73
CA GLY A 321 -7.51 15.50 34.05
C GLY A 321 -8.87 16.20 34.15
N ARG A 322 -9.61 15.87 35.20
CA ARG A 322 -10.84 16.60 35.59
C ARG A 322 -10.54 18.07 35.90
N LEU A 323 -11.52 18.95 35.67
CA LEU A 323 -11.49 20.35 36.05
C LEU A 323 -11.42 20.50 37.58
N LEU A 324 -10.69 21.50 38.06
CA LEU A 324 -10.61 21.86 39.47
C LEU A 324 -11.68 22.92 39.80
N GLU A 325 -11.97 23.12 41.09
CA GLU A 325 -12.97 24.12 41.55
C GLU A 325 -12.75 25.52 40.96
N ASN A 326 -11.49 25.93 40.77
CA ASN A 326 -11.13 27.22 40.17
C ASN A 326 -11.46 27.30 38.67
N ASP A 327 -11.32 26.20 37.93
CA ASP A 327 -11.66 26.13 36.51
C ASP A 327 -13.18 26.14 36.35
N VAL A 328 -13.88 25.36 37.20
CA VAL A 328 -15.35 25.35 37.31
C VAL A 328 -15.89 26.74 37.63
N ASN A 329 -15.28 27.45 38.58
CA ASN A 329 -15.65 28.83 38.93
C ASN A 329 -15.46 29.78 37.74
N SER A 330 -14.35 29.64 37.00
CA SER A 330 -14.06 30.45 35.81
C SER A 330 -15.08 30.23 34.69
N ILE A 331 -15.50 28.98 34.46
CA ILE A 331 -16.55 28.62 33.49
C ILE A 331 -17.91 29.21 33.90
N ILE A 332 -18.25 29.17 35.18
CA ILE A 332 -19.51 29.74 35.69
C ILE A 332 -19.52 31.27 35.54
N LEU A 333 -18.41 31.95 35.84
CA LEU A 333 -18.28 33.40 35.65
C LEU A 333 -18.45 33.82 34.19
N ASP A 334 -17.83 33.09 33.25
CA ASP A 334 -18.01 33.32 31.80
C ASP A 334 -19.48 33.13 31.39
N LEU A 335 -20.10 32.00 31.76
CA LEU A 335 -21.48 31.65 31.38
C LEU A 335 -22.52 32.62 31.92
N LEU A 336 -22.33 33.11 33.16
CA LEU A 336 -23.20 34.11 33.81
C LEU A 336 -22.85 35.56 33.42
N SER A 337 -21.70 35.77 32.75
CA SER A 337 -21.13 37.10 32.46
C SER A 337 -20.91 37.96 33.72
N MET A 338 -20.25 37.39 34.73
CA MET A 338 -19.99 38.04 36.03
C MET A 338 -18.49 38.23 36.28
N ASP A 339 -18.07 39.43 36.69
CA ASP A 339 -16.66 39.75 36.98
C ASP A 339 -16.19 39.33 38.40
N SER A 340 -17.14 39.00 39.30
CA SER A 340 -16.89 38.87 40.74
C SER A 340 -16.59 37.43 41.16
N THR A 341 -15.31 37.04 41.11
CA THR A 341 -14.86 35.68 41.44
C THR A 341 -15.31 35.11 42.79
N PRO A 342 -15.52 35.88 43.88
CA PRO A 342 -15.96 35.32 45.16
C PRO A 342 -17.44 34.90 45.18
N ALA A 343 -18.30 35.54 44.38
CA ALA A 343 -19.74 35.33 44.44
C ALA A 343 -20.15 33.90 44.04
N THR A 344 -19.49 33.37 43.01
CA THR A 344 -19.82 32.06 42.41
C THR A 344 -19.16 30.87 43.09
N ILE A 345 -18.26 31.06 44.07
CA ILE A 345 -17.45 29.96 44.67
C ILE A 345 -18.33 28.88 45.30
N GLY A 346 -19.43 29.24 45.97
CA GLY A 346 -20.35 28.25 46.58
C GLY A 346 -21.01 27.36 45.51
N LEU A 347 -21.51 27.98 44.45
CA LEU A 347 -22.10 27.29 43.30
C LEU A 347 -21.06 26.44 42.56
N ALA A 348 -19.84 26.96 42.37
CA ALA A 348 -18.74 26.23 41.74
C ALA A 348 -18.33 24.98 42.53
N LYS A 349 -18.29 25.06 43.87
CA LYS A 349 -18.04 23.90 44.74
C LYS A 349 -19.15 22.87 44.69
N LEU A 350 -20.41 23.30 44.67
CA LEU A 350 -21.56 22.41 44.53
C LEU A 350 -21.54 21.70 43.16
N CYS A 351 -21.36 22.45 42.07
CA CYS A 351 -21.22 21.92 40.72
C CYS A 351 -20.01 20.99 40.57
N CYS A 352 -18.85 21.33 41.13
CA CYS A 352 -17.65 20.49 41.06
C CYS A 352 -17.82 19.17 41.83
N ARG A 353 -18.48 19.19 43.00
CA ARG A 353 -18.84 17.98 43.75
C ARG A 353 -19.82 17.10 42.98
N ARG A 354 -20.92 17.68 42.45
CA ARG A 354 -21.95 16.94 41.68
C ARG A 354 -21.45 16.34 40.38
N THR A 355 -20.60 17.06 39.65
CA THR A 355 -20.12 16.66 38.31
C THR A 355 -18.79 15.91 38.35
N GLY A 356 -18.16 15.80 39.52
CA GLY A 356 -16.83 15.24 39.70
C GLY A 356 -15.74 15.95 38.89
N GLY A 357 -15.94 17.23 38.53
CA GLY A 357 -15.04 18.00 37.68
C GLY A 357 -15.02 17.60 36.20
N ASN A 358 -16.02 16.87 35.71
CA ASN A 358 -16.10 16.52 34.28
C ASN A 358 -16.71 17.68 33.48
N ALA A 359 -16.05 18.08 32.39
CA ALA A 359 -16.41 19.28 31.63
C ALA A 359 -17.78 19.18 30.93
N PHE A 360 -18.05 18.07 30.24
CA PHE A 360 -19.37 17.83 29.63
C PHE A 360 -20.46 17.77 30.70
N PHE A 361 -20.18 17.12 31.84
CA PHE A 361 -21.11 16.98 32.96
C PHE A 361 -21.45 18.34 33.60
N LEU A 362 -20.46 19.23 33.73
CA LEU A 362 -20.66 20.59 34.24
C LEU A 362 -21.63 21.41 33.39
N LEU A 363 -21.47 21.38 32.07
CA LEU A 363 -22.33 22.15 31.18
C LEU A 363 -23.76 21.58 31.15
N ALA A 364 -23.93 20.26 31.22
CA ALA A 364 -25.24 19.62 31.35
C ALA A 364 -25.93 19.98 32.69
N PHE A 365 -25.19 19.96 33.80
CA PHE A 365 -25.72 20.31 35.12
C PHE A 365 -26.12 21.80 35.19
N LEU A 366 -25.31 22.71 34.66
CA LEU A 366 -25.63 24.14 34.63
C LEU A 366 -26.84 24.46 33.73
N ARG A 367 -27.07 23.70 32.65
CA ARG A 367 -28.34 23.78 31.90
C ARG A 367 -29.52 23.34 32.77
N MET A 368 -29.46 22.14 33.36
CA MET A 368 -30.52 21.63 34.23
C MET A 368 -30.89 22.58 35.37
N LEU A 369 -29.92 23.25 36.00
CA LEU A 369 -30.20 24.26 37.04
C LEU A 369 -31.00 25.46 36.50
N ARG A 370 -30.69 25.93 35.29
CA ARG A 370 -31.43 27.03 34.64
C ARG A 370 -32.81 26.57 34.16
N ASP A 371 -32.86 25.42 33.47
CA ASP A 371 -34.08 24.85 32.89
C ASP A 371 -35.16 24.59 33.95
N ASN A 372 -34.74 24.25 35.19
CA ASN A 372 -35.63 23.97 36.33
C ASN A 372 -35.86 25.20 37.26
N GLY A 373 -35.35 26.38 36.95
CA GLY A 373 -35.56 27.60 37.77
C GLY A 373 -34.66 27.75 39.01
N TYR A 374 -33.71 26.85 39.25
CA TYR A 374 -32.75 26.96 40.36
C TYR A 374 -31.63 27.99 40.11
N LEU A 375 -31.47 28.45 38.86
CA LEU A 375 -30.47 29.42 38.43
C LEU A 375 -31.12 30.44 37.50
N GLU A 376 -31.68 31.49 38.09
CA GLU A 376 -32.46 32.54 37.40
C GLU A 376 -31.74 33.88 37.38
N TYR A 377 -32.08 34.73 36.40
CA TYR A 377 -31.63 36.12 36.34
C TYR A 377 -32.69 37.05 36.92
N ASN A 378 -32.43 37.60 38.10
CA ASN A 378 -33.37 38.48 38.79
C ASN A 378 -33.31 39.89 38.20
N PHE A 379 -34.23 40.20 37.29
CA PHE A 379 -34.35 41.52 36.64
C PHE A 379 -34.55 42.70 37.62
N GLY A 380 -35.02 42.45 38.85
CA GLY A 380 -35.15 43.49 39.89
C GLY A 380 -33.84 43.82 40.60
N LEU A 381 -32.91 42.86 40.66
CA LEU A 381 -31.56 43.02 41.23
C LEU A 381 -30.48 43.23 40.15
N LEU A 382 -30.82 42.98 38.88
CA LEU A 382 -29.91 42.92 37.73
C LEU A 382 -28.77 41.90 37.91
N SER A 383 -29.02 40.83 38.67
CA SER A 383 -28.05 39.79 39.01
C SER A 383 -28.65 38.39 38.89
N TRP A 384 -27.79 37.40 38.60
CA TRP A 384 -28.14 36.00 38.78
C TRP A 384 -28.39 35.67 40.26
N THR A 385 -29.34 34.78 40.52
CA THR A 385 -29.74 34.31 41.85
C THR A 385 -29.93 32.79 41.84
N TRP A 386 -29.52 32.14 42.93
CA TRP A 386 -29.60 30.71 43.16
C TRP A 386 -29.62 30.44 44.67
N ASP A 387 -30.25 29.35 45.11
CA ASP A 387 -30.15 28.88 46.50
C ASP A 387 -29.27 27.61 46.55
N LEU A 388 -28.28 27.58 47.44
CA LEU A 388 -27.34 26.47 47.54
C LEU A 388 -27.89 25.29 48.35
N GLU A 389 -28.78 25.53 49.30
CA GLU A 389 -29.41 24.48 50.10
C GLU A 389 -30.49 23.76 49.28
N GLU A 390 -31.32 24.51 48.54
CA GLU A 390 -32.32 23.95 47.62
C GLU A 390 -31.67 23.15 46.48
N ILE A 391 -30.63 23.70 45.83
CA ILE A 391 -29.88 22.94 44.81
C ILE A 391 -29.24 21.71 45.45
N GLU A 392 -28.63 21.82 46.64
CA GLU A 392 -27.96 20.67 47.25
C GLU A 392 -28.95 19.59 47.70
N SER A 393 -30.19 19.92 48.11
CA SER A 393 -31.25 18.95 48.46
C SER A 393 -31.89 18.28 47.23
N GLU A 394 -32.33 19.03 46.23
CA GLU A 394 -33.04 18.47 45.08
C GLU A 394 -32.12 17.66 44.14
N THR A 395 -30.80 17.92 44.20
CA THR A 395 -29.81 17.18 43.40
C THR A 395 -29.13 16.01 44.15
N VAL A 396 -29.61 15.61 45.35
CA VAL A 396 -29.00 14.50 46.12
C VAL A 396 -28.93 13.20 45.33
N ALA A 397 -30.00 12.84 44.62
CA ALA A 397 -30.15 11.54 43.96
C ALA A 397 -29.34 11.39 42.66
N THR A 398 -28.81 12.48 42.09
CA THR A 398 -28.31 12.54 40.71
C THR A 398 -26.78 12.61 40.63
N THR A 399 -26.11 11.53 41.05
CA THR A 399 -24.64 11.42 41.09
C THR A 399 -23.99 10.89 39.81
N ASN A 400 -24.77 10.44 38.82
CA ASN A 400 -24.31 9.93 37.53
C ASN A 400 -24.96 10.73 36.39
N VAL A 401 -24.16 11.19 35.41
CA VAL A 401 -24.68 12.07 34.34
C VAL A 401 -25.30 11.32 33.18
N VAL A 402 -24.98 10.04 33.00
CA VAL A 402 -25.78 9.17 32.11
C VAL A 402 -27.20 9.02 32.68
N GLU A 403 -27.35 8.97 34.01
CA GLU A 403 -28.65 8.97 34.67
C GLU A 403 -29.34 10.33 34.61
N LEU A 404 -28.66 11.46 34.83
CA LEU A 404 -29.25 12.80 34.61
C LEU A 404 -29.75 12.99 33.18
N THR A 405 -28.93 12.62 32.19
CA THR A 405 -29.29 12.75 30.77
C THR A 405 -30.46 11.83 30.44
N LYS A 406 -30.44 10.59 30.93
CA LYS A 406 -31.57 9.66 30.83
C LYS A 406 -32.82 10.20 31.52
N CYS A 407 -32.73 10.83 32.69
CA CYS A 407 -33.86 11.42 33.40
C CYS A 407 -34.47 12.59 32.62
N LYS A 408 -33.66 13.52 32.06
CA LYS A 408 -34.19 14.57 31.18
C LYS A 408 -34.84 13.94 29.95
N MET A 409 -34.23 12.94 29.33
CA MET A 409 -34.82 12.22 28.20
C MET A 409 -36.14 11.51 28.56
N SER A 410 -36.24 10.90 29.74
CA SER A 410 -37.45 10.25 30.27
C SER A 410 -38.57 11.23 30.65
N SER A 411 -38.29 12.54 30.67
CA SER A 411 -39.31 13.60 30.88
C SER A 411 -39.96 14.11 29.60
N PHE A 412 -39.35 13.87 28.42
CA PHE A 412 -39.98 14.17 27.13
C PHE A 412 -41.19 13.25 26.84
N SER A 413 -41.99 13.56 25.82
CA SER A 413 -43.10 12.70 25.40
C SER A 413 -42.63 11.30 24.99
N LYS A 414 -43.53 10.31 25.06
CA LYS A 414 -43.21 8.92 24.66
C LYS A 414 -42.76 8.82 23.20
N ASP A 415 -43.31 9.64 22.33
CA ASP A 415 -42.98 9.68 20.91
C ASP A 415 -41.55 10.21 20.71
N TYR A 416 -41.18 11.25 21.46
CA TYR A 416 -39.83 11.81 21.47
C TYR A 416 -38.80 10.83 22.08
N GLN A 417 -39.15 10.12 23.16
CA GLN A 417 -38.34 9.03 23.71
C GLN A 417 -38.14 7.91 22.69
N THR A 418 -39.19 7.55 21.94
CA THR A 418 -39.13 6.56 20.87
C THR A 418 -38.19 7.02 19.75
N LEU A 419 -38.31 8.26 19.30
CA LEU A 419 -37.41 8.86 18.31
C LEU A 419 -35.94 8.89 18.76
N LEU A 420 -35.68 9.18 20.03
CA LEU A 420 -34.33 9.10 20.61
C LEU A 420 -33.79 7.67 20.60
N MET A 421 -34.58 6.67 21.03
CA MET A 421 -34.19 5.26 21.00
C MET A 421 -33.88 4.80 19.58
N LEU A 422 -34.79 5.05 18.63
CA LEU A 422 -34.61 4.72 17.21
C LEU A 422 -33.37 5.39 16.61
N SER A 423 -33.16 6.68 16.89
CA SER A 423 -31.96 7.41 16.45
C SER A 423 -30.67 6.84 17.05
N SER A 424 -30.72 6.32 18.28
CA SER A 424 -29.53 5.80 18.99
C SER A 424 -29.03 4.48 18.39
N CYS A 425 -29.88 3.79 17.62
CA CYS A 425 -29.59 2.56 16.90
C CYS A 425 -28.96 2.80 15.52
N LEU A 426 -29.06 4.01 14.95
CA LEU A 426 -28.53 4.32 13.61
C LEU A 426 -27.03 4.71 13.62
N GLY A 427 -26.36 4.61 14.77
CA GLY A 427 -24.96 5.01 14.98
C GLY A 427 -24.77 6.52 15.18
N HIS A 428 -23.50 6.92 15.34
CA HIS A 428 -23.09 8.29 15.64
C HIS A 428 -23.59 9.38 14.66
N SER A 429 -23.89 9.03 13.39
CA SER A 429 -24.57 9.95 12.46
C SER A 429 -25.46 9.21 11.45
N PHE A 430 -26.61 9.80 11.10
CA PHE A 430 -27.65 9.15 10.31
C PHE A 430 -28.41 10.11 9.38
N LYS A 431 -28.92 9.61 8.23
CA LYS A 431 -29.79 10.37 7.31
C LYS A 431 -31.19 10.48 7.90
N LYS A 432 -31.87 11.64 7.76
CA LYS A 432 -33.28 11.81 8.20
C LYS A 432 -34.20 10.71 7.62
N LYS A 433 -34.05 10.39 6.33
CA LYS A 433 -34.77 9.31 5.63
C LYS A 433 -34.73 7.96 6.37
N HIS A 434 -33.59 7.60 6.96
CA HIS A 434 -33.46 6.30 7.65
C HIS A 434 -34.30 6.26 8.93
N LEU A 435 -34.38 7.38 9.68
CA LEU A 435 -35.25 7.50 10.86
C LEU A 435 -36.74 7.47 10.47
N GLU A 436 -37.10 8.13 9.37
CA GLU A 436 -38.47 8.14 8.84
C GLU A 436 -38.97 6.75 8.40
N ILE A 437 -38.06 5.86 7.96
CA ILE A 437 -38.38 4.48 7.58
C ILE A 437 -38.67 3.60 8.81
N ILE A 438 -37.90 3.75 9.90
CA ILE A 438 -38.06 2.98 11.14
C ILE A 438 -39.11 3.57 12.10
N LEU A 439 -39.83 4.60 11.67
CA LEU A 439 -40.80 5.31 12.50
C LEU A 439 -42.11 4.49 12.66
N PRO A 440 -42.62 4.30 13.89
CA PRO A 440 -43.99 3.84 14.12
C PRO A 440 -45.01 4.80 13.52
N LYS A 441 -46.13 4.29 13.00
CA LYS A 441 -47.11 5.10 12.25
C LYS A 441 -47.85 6.13 13.11
N GLU A 442 -47.80 5.96 14.42
CA GLU A 442 -48.36 6.86 15.43
C GLU A 442 -47.42 8.05 15.76
N CYS A 443 -46.13 7.97 15.41
CA CYS A 443 -45.14 9.00 15.69
C CYS A 443 -44.93 9.94 14.48
N SER A 444 -44.62 11.21 14.75
CA SER A 444 -44.20 12.19 13.71
C SER A 444 -42.74 12.64 13.94
N THR A 445 -42.04 13.02 12.87
CA THR A 445 -40.73 13.72 12.97
C THR A 445 -40.86 15.24 12.83
N GLU A 446 -42.09 15.76 12.84
CA GLU A 446 -42.36 17.18 13.03
C GLU A 446 -41.77 17.64 14.36
N ASP A 447 -41.12 18.80 14.34
CA ASP A 447 -40.38 19.46 15.42
C ASP A 447 -39.24 18.67 16.12
N PHE A 448 -39.21 17.33 16.07
CA PHE A 448 -38.18 16.49 16.71
C PHE A 448 -36.75 16.97 16.44
N PHE A 449 -36.42 17.23 15.17
CA PHE A 449 -35.08 17.66 14.77
C PHE A 449 -34.75 19.10 15.17
N ALA A 450 -35.75 19.97 15.35
CA ALA A 450 -35.56 21.33 15.84
C ALA A 450 -35.35 21.33 17.36
N VAL A 451 -36.24 20.65 18.11
CA VAL A 451 -36.12 20.49 19.56
C VAL A 451 -34.82 19.77 19.93
N ALA A 452 -34.42 18.73 19.19
CA ALA A 452 -33.14 18.04 19.42
C ALA A 452 -31.91 18.91 19.15
N GLN A 453 -32.02 19.97 18.33
CA GLN A 453 -30.97 20.97 18.14
C GLN A 453 -30.96 22.03 19.24
N GLU A 454 -32.13 22.52 19.64
CA GLU A 454 -32.27 23.52 20.71
C GLU A 454 -31.83 22.96 22.08
N GLU A 455 -32.19 21.71 22.37
CA GLU A 455 -31.69 20.93 23.51
C GLU A 455 -30.19 20.56 23.39
N GLY A 456 -29.62 20.65 22.19
CA GLY A 456 -28.23 20.29 21.90
C GLY A 456 -27.94 18.79 21.97
N ILE A 457 -28.91 17.95 21.62
CA ILE A 457 -28.82 16.49 21.54
C ILE A 457 -28.25 16.07 20.18
N LEU A 458 -28.67 16.73 19.10
CA LEU A 458 -28.26 16.48 17.72
C LEU A 458 -27.75 17.75 17.03
N GLU A 459 -26.76 17.62 16.14
CA GLU A 459 -26.34 18.67 15.20
C GLU A 459 -26.66 18.28 13.74
N LEU A 460 -26.85 19.27 12.86
CA LEU A 460 -27.10 19.08 11.43
C LEU A 460 -25.79 19.18 10.64
N LEU A 461 -25.48 18.13 9.87
CA LEU A 461 -24.38 18.12 8.92
C LEU A 461 -24.85 18.74 7.58
N THR A 462 -24.28 19.88 7.22
CA THR A 462 -24.69 20.65 6.02
C THR A 462 -24.13 20.04 4.73
N GLY A 463 -24.92 19.18 4.07
CA GLY A 463 -24.61 18.58 2.76
C GLY A 463 -25.64 18.93 1.68
N ARG A 464 -25.20 19.32 0.48
CA ARG A 464 -26.05 19.83 -0.63
C ARG A 464 -27.07 18.83 -1.23
N LYS A 465 -27.19 17.60 -0.73
CA LYS A 465 -28.06 16.54 -1.31
C LYS A 465 -28.87 15.70 -0.30
N SER A 466 -28.59 15.75 1.00
CA SER A 466 -29.31 14.94 2.00
C SER A 466 -29.16 15.49 3.41
N THR A 467 -30.27 15.63 4.13
CA THR A 467 -30.27 16.04 5.54
C THR A 467 -29.76 14.91 6.44
N GLN A 468 -28.60 15.11 7.06
CA GLN A 468 -27.92 14.13 7.93
C GLN A 468 -27.66 14.77 9.29
N TYR A 469 -27.93 14.03 10.37
CA TYR A 469 -27.73 14.46 11.74
C TYR A 469 -26.63 13.66 12.43
N ARG A 470 -26.02 14.23 13.46
CA ARG A 470 -25.00 13.59 14.31
C ARG A 470 -25.34 13.83 15.79
N TRP A 471 -25.04 12.87 16.65
CA TRP A 471 -25.07 13.06 18.10
C TRP A 471 -24.01 14.07 18.56
N THR A 472 -24.34 14.97 19.49
CA THR A 472 -23.40 15.99 19.97
C THR A 472 -22.35 15.45 20.96
N HIS A 473 -22.64 14.33 21.63
CA HIS A 473 -21.69 13.60 22.47
C HIS A 473 -22.14 12.14 22.68
N ASP A 474 -21.20 11.19 22.78
CA ASP A 474 -21.54 9.76 22.86
C ASP A 474 -22.37 9.43 24.08
N THR A 475 -22.10 10.05 25.24
CA THR A 475 -22.88 9.80 26.47
C THR A 475 -24.36 10.21 26.34
N ILE A 476 -24.71 11.03 25.34
CA ILE A 476 -26.09 11.39 25.01
C ILE A 476 -26.72 10.26 24.17
N GLN A 477 -25.98 9.70 23.20
CA GLN A 477 -26.39 8.50 22.46
C GLN A 477 -26.49 7.28 23.38
N GLU A 478 -25.56 7.10 24.32
CA GLU A 478 -25.57 6.07 25.37
C GLU A 478 -26.78 6.25 26.30
N ALA A 479 -27.09 7.48 26.72
CA ALA A 479 -28.29 7.76 27.54
C ALA A 479 -29.60 7.47 26.79
N ALA A 480 -29.68 7.82 25.50
CA ALA A 480 -30.82 7.49 24.64
C ALA A 480 -30.96 5.96 24.43
N ALA A 481 -29.85 5.26 24.19
CA ALA A 481 -29.83 3.80 24.08
C ALA A 481 -30.21 3.11 25.41
N LEU A 482 -29.94 3.74 26.56
CA LEU A 482 -30.34 3.28 27.88
C LEU A 482 -31.80 3.57 28.25
N LEU A 483 -32.57 4.29 27.41
CA LEU A 483 -34.04 4.30 27.51
C LEU A 483 -34.62 2.94 27.12
N ILE A 484 -33.97 2.22 26.19
CA ILE A 484 -34.38 0.87 25.76
C ILE A 484 -34.25 -0.09 26.96
N PRO A 485 -35.28 -0.90 27.28
CA PRO A 485 -35.19 -1.91 28.34
C PRO A 485 -34.01 -2.85 28.08
N ARG A 486 -33.17 -3.10 29.11
CA ARG A 486 -31.95 -3.92 28.96
C ARG A 486 -32.27 -5.31 28.43
N ASP A 487 -33.30 -5.93 28.99
CA ASP A 487 -33.72 -7.31 28.71
C ASP A 487 -34.33 -7.46 27.29
N GLU A 488 -34.72 -6.35 26.66
CA GLU A 488 -35.28 -6.32 25.30
C GLU A 488 -34.32 -5.65 24.28
N SER A 489 -33.16 -5.14 24.71
CA SER A 489 -32.34 -4.21 23.91
C SER A 489 -31.82 -4.81 22.59
N LEU A 490 -31.44 -6.10 22.59
CA LEU A 490 -31.04 -6.80 21.38
C LEU A 490 -32.23 -6.98 20.42
N LYS A 491 -33.40 -7.36 20.94
CA LYS A 491 -34.62 -7.53 20.16
C LYS A 491 -35.11 -6.22 19.55
N PHE A 492 -35.11 -5.13 20.32
CA PHE A 492 -35.47 -3.79 19.83
C PHE A 492 -34.56 -3.37 18.66
N LYS A 493 -33.24 -3.59 18.77
CA LYS A 493 -32.30 -3.33 17.67
C LYS A 493 -32.57 -4.20 16.45
N TYR A 494 -32.92 -5.47 16.65
CA TYR A 494 -33.31 -6.38 15.57
C TYR A 494 -34.56 -5.92 14.83
N ASP A 495 -35.62 -5.58 15.57
CA ASP A 495 -36.89 -5.09 15.01
C ASP A 495 -36.66 -3.78 14.22
N VAL A 496 -35.84 -2.87 14.73
CA VAL A 496 -35.40 -1.64 14.02
C VAL A 496 -34.59 -1.97 12.76
N GLY A 497 -33.64 -2.89 12.83
CA GLY A 497 -32.83 -3.32 11.68
C GLY A 497 -33.68 -3.97 10.58
N LYS A 498 -34.68 -4.76 10.97
CA LYS A 498 -35.63 -5.43 10.08
C LYS A 498 -36.58 -4.44 9.40
N GLN A 499 -37.10 -3.47 10.16
CA GLN A 499 -37.92 -2.38 9.62
C GLN A 499 -37.11 -1.51 8.65
N LEU A 500 -35.87 -1.14 9.00
CA LEU A 500 -34.96 -0.40 8.12
C LEU A 500 -34.74 -1.15 6.79
N LEU A 501 -34.33 -2.42 6.88
CA LEU A 501 -34.08 -3.30 5.74
C LEU A 501 -35.29 -3.44 4.80
N SER A 502 -36.51 -3.40 5.34
CA SER A 502 -37.75 -3.48 4.54
C SER A 502 -38.12 -2.20 3.77
N GLY A 503 -37.57 -1.04 4.15
CA GLY A 503 -37.93 0.27 3.58
C GLY A 503 -36.86 0.94 2.72
N ILE A 504 -35.74 0.25 2.47
CA ILE A 504 -34.64 0.71 1.62
C ILE A 504 -34.50 -0.18 0.38
N ASP A 505 -33.98 0.40 -0.71
CA ASP A 505 -33.69 -0.35 -1.94
C ASP A 505 -32.32 -1.06 -1.87
N GLU A 506 -32.03 -1.96 -2.82
CA GLU A 506 -30.79 -2.75 -2.81
C GLU A 506 -29.50 -1.90 -2.91
N ILE A 507 -29.58 -0.68 -3.46
CA ILE A 507 -28.45 0.23 -3.57
C ILE A 507 -28.20 0.90 -2.20
N GLU A 508 -29.26 1.30 -1.49
CA GLU A 508 -29.14 1.75 -0.09
C GLU A 508 -28.75 0.62 0.87
N ILE A 509 -29.23 -0.61 0.69
CA ILE A 509 -28.75 -1.79 1.45
C ILE A 509 -27.24 -1.89 1.34
N ARG A 510 -26.67 -1.77 0.13
CA ARG A 510 -25.22 -1.83 -0.11
C ARG A 510 -24.46 -0.62 0.47
N GLN A 511 -25.12 0.53 0.69
CA GLN A 511 -24.53 1.71 1.35
C GLN A 511 -24.54 1.62 2.88
N CYS A 512 -25.55 1.01 3.50
CA CYS A 512 -25.66 0.89 4.96
C CYS A 512 -25.59 -0.55 5.48
N LEU A 513 -25.06 -1.49 4.68
CA LEU A 513 -25.00 -2.93 4.94
C LEU A 513 -24.44 -3.25 6.33
N PHE A 514 -23.34 -2.57 6.68
CA PHE A 514 -22.64 -2.73 7.95
C PHE A 514 -23.48 -2.24 9.15
N VAL A 515 -24.26 -1.17 8.99
CA VAL A 515 -25.20 -0.67 10.03
C VAL A 515 -26.37 -1.63 10.21
N VAL A 516 -26.94 -2.12 9.10
CA VAL A 516 -28.04 -3.10 9.11
C VAL A 516 -27.61 -4.40 9.79
N LEU A 517 -26.42 -4.92 9.47
CA LEU A 517 -25.88 -6.12 10.12
C LEU A 517 -25.48 -5.89 11.59
N GLY A 518 -24.98 -4.71 11.94
CA GLY A 518 -24.71 -4.33 13.34
C GLY A 518 -25.97 -4.31 14.22
N LEU A 519 -27.14 -4.06 13.62
CA LEU A 519 -28.45 -4.16 14.29
C LEU A 519 -29.00 -5.59 14.34
N LEU A 520 -28.86 -6.35 13.25
CA LEU A 520 -29.48 -7.67 13.11
C LEU A 520 -28.67 -8.82 13.72
N ASN A 521 -27.36 -8.90 13.45
CA ASN A 521 -26.53 -10.03 13.86
C ASN A 521 -26.52 -10.29 15.38
N PRO A 522 -26.40 -9.27 16.28
CA PRO A 522 -26.23 -9.52 17.71
C PRO A 522 -27.41 -10.28 18.36
N PHE A 523 -28.65 -9.99 17.95
CA PHE A 523 -29.83 -10.74 18.40
C PHE A 523 -29.97 -12.07 17.66
N ALA A 524 -29.73 -12.06 16.36
CA ALA A 524 -29.94 -13.22 15.51
C ALA A 524 -29.01 -14.39 15.84
N LEU A 525 -27.77 -14.11 16.23
CA LEU A 525 -26.77 -15.12 16.63
C LEU A 525 -27.06 -15.74 18.01
N ASP A 526 -27.80 -15.04 18.87
CA ASP A 526 -28.19 -15.47 20.23
C ASP A 526 -29.58 -16.16 20.25
N THR A 527 -30.30 -16.14 19.12
CA THR A 527 -31.68 -16.65 18.99
C THR A 527 -31.73 -18.01 18.30
N GLU A 528 -32.02 -19.08 19.05
CA GLU A 528 -32.11 -20.45 18.52
C GLU A 528 -33.19 -20.64 17.43
N THR A 529 -34.24 -19.82 17.41
CA THR A 529 -35.49 -20.06 16.64
C THR A 529 -35.90 -18.91 15.72
N LEU A 530 -35.04 -18.54 14.77
CA LEU A 530 -35.39 -17.65 13.66
C LEU A 530 -36.09 -18.39 12.48
N PRO A 531 -37.05 -17.76 11.77
CA PRO A 531 -37.63 -18.28 10.54
C PRO A 531 -36.58 -18.54 9.45
N LEU A 532 -36.83 -19.55 8.60
CA LEU A 532 -35.89 -19.97 7.56
C LEU A 532 -35.57 -18.84 6.56
N ASP A 533 -36.58 -18.10 6.10
CA ASP A 533 -36.40 -17.03 5.12
C ASP A 533 -35.58 -15.87 5.70
N GLU A 534 -35.79 -15.53 6.98
CA GLU A 534 -35.04 -14.51 7.70
C GLU A 534 -33.58 -14.94 7.91
N ARG A 535 -33.34 -16.20 8.28
CA ARG A 535 -32.00 -16.80 8.35
C ARG A 535 -31.26 -16.73 7.01
N LEU A 536 -31.94 -17.05 5.90
CA LEU A 536 -31.36 -17.01 4.55
C LEU A 536 -31.07 -15.58 4.09
N GLN A 537 -31.94 -14.62 4.41
CA GLN A 537 -31.70 -13.20 4.15
C GLN A 537 -30.48 -12.70 4.92
N LEU A 538 -30.35 -13.06 6.21
CA LEU A 538 -29.17 -12.73 7.01
C LEU A 538 -27.90 -13.41 6.48
N ALA A 539 -27.96 -14.67 6.07
CA ALA A 539 -26.83 -15.38 5.46
C ALA A 539 -26.33 -14.68 4.19
N ASN A 540 -27.25 -14.21 3.33
CA ASN A 540 -26.92 -13.47 2.11
C ASN A 540 -26.35 -12.06 2.40
N LEU A 541 -26.92 -11.31 3.34
CA LEU A 541 -26.38 -10.00 3.74
C LEU A 541 -24.97 -10.15 4.34
N ASN A 542 -24.74 -11.16 5.18
CA ASN A 542 -23.43 -11.48 5.72
C ASN A 542 -22.43 -11.93 4.64
N TYR A 543 -22.86 -12.68 3.63
CA TYR A 543 -22.03 -13.00 2.46
C TYR A 543 -21.60 -11.74 1.69
N LEU A 544 -22.54 -10.82 1.42
CA LEU A 544 -22.24 -9.54 0.78
C LEU A 544 -21.26 -8.69 1.62
N ALA A 545 -21.42 -8.68 2.95
CA ALA A 545 -20.52 -7.95 3.85
C ALA A 545 -19.12 -8.56 3.92
N ALA A 546 -19.02 -9.90 3.87
CA ALA A 546 -17.74 -10.60 3.76
C ALA A 546 -17.03 -10.31 2.42
N VAL A 547 -17.78 -10.29 1.30
CA VAL A 547 -17.27 -9.85 -0.01
C VAL A 547 -16.77 -8.40 0.04
N GLN A 548 -17.52 -7.49 0.66
CA GLN A 548 -17.18 -6.06 0.74
C GLN A 548 -15.96 -5.83 1.65
N SER A 549 -15.91 -6.48 2.82
CA SER A 549 -14.76 -6.45 3.73
C SER A 549 -13.50 -7.04 3.10
N SER A 550 -13.63 -8.13 2.33
CA SER A 550 -12.54 -8.73 1.56
C SER A 550 -11.99 -7.77 0.49
N LYS A 551 -12.87 -7.11 -0.27
CA LYS A 551 -12.49 -6.08 -1.26
C LYS A 551 -11.85 -4.83 -0.64
N LEU A 552 -12.20 -4.50 0.61
CA LEU A 552 -11.58 -3.44 1.42
C LEU A 552 -10.37 -3.93 2.22
N SER A 553 -9.94 -5.19 2.10
CA SER A 553 -8.82 -5.77 2.85
C SER A 553 -8.94 -5.68 4.37
N SER A 554 -10.15 -5.83 4.91
CA SER A 554 -10.36 -6.21 6.32
C SER A 554 -10.64 -7.70 6.42
N ILE A 555 -9.58 -8.45 6.70
CA ILE A 555 -9.63 -9.91 6.82
C ILE A 555 -10.40 -10.31 8.09
N SER A 556 -10.29 -9.55 9.18
CA SER A 556 -11.00 -9.76 10.44
C SER A 556 -12.51 -9.48 10.33
N SER A 557 -12.93 -8.38 9.71
CA SER A 557 -14.36 -8.12 9.45
C SER A 557 -14.95 -9.18 8.51
N ALA A 558 -14.22 -9.57 7.45
CA ALA A 558 -14.65 -10.65 6.56
C ALA A 558 -14.81 -12.00 7.30
N SER A 559 -13.92 -12.29 8.26
CA SER A 559 -13.95 -13.48 9.13
C SER A 559 -15.19 -13.49 10.02
N TYR A 560 -15.51 -12.36 10.66
CA TYR A 560 -16.73 -12.20 11.45
C TYR A 560 -18.00 -12.41 10.61
N PHE A 561 -18.11 -11.70 9.48
CA PHE A 561 -19.30 -11.79 8.63
C PHE A 561 -19.48 -13.17 8.01
N VAL A 562 -18.41 -13.82 7.51
CA VAL A 562 -18.56 -15.14 6.88
C VAL A 562 -18.91 -16.23 7.90
N LYS A 563 -18.39 -16.15 9.13
CA LYS A 563 -18.77 -17.06 10.23
C LYS A 563 -20.23 -16.87 10.65
N SER A 564 -20.69 -15.63 10.77
CA SER A 564 -22.10 -15.29 11.02
C SER A 564 -23.01 -15.77 9.88
N GLY A 565 -22.59 -15.57 8.62
CA GLY A 565 -23.37 -16.02 7.45
C GLY A 565 -23.52 -17.54 7.39
N ILE A 566 -22.47 -18.29 7.72
CA ILE A 566 -22.50 -19.75 7.79
C ILE A 566 -23.41 -20.25 8.93
N SER A 567 -23.39 -19.63 10.11
CA SER A 567 -24.23 -20.09 11.25
C SER A 567 -25.74 -19.97 10.99
N PHE A 568 -26.16 -19.06 10.12
CA PHE A 568 -27.57 -18.94 9.73
C PHE A 568 -28.04 -20.01 8.72
N LEU A 569 -27.14 -20.71 8.02
CA LEU A 569 -27.53 -21.72 7.02
C LEU A 569 -28.33 -22.89 7.65
N PRO A 570 -29.35 -23.45 6.96
CA PRO A 570 -30.09 -24.64 7.41
C PRO A 570 -29.28 -25.93 7.16
N GLU A 571 -29.53 -27.01 7.92
CA GLU A 571 -28.78 -28.28 7.80
C GLU A 571 -28.68 -28.85 6.37
N ASN A 572 -29.70 -28.65 5.54
CA ASN A 572 -29.73 -29.11 4.14
C ASN A 572 -29.27 -28.03 3.14
N HIS A 573 -28.48 -27.03 3.56
CA HIS A 573 -28.07 -25.89 2.74
C HIS A 573 -27.40 -26.30 1.43
N TRP A 574 -26.49 -27.29 1.43
CA TRP A 574 -25.83 -27.79 0.22
C TRP A 574 -26.78 -28.31 -0.88
N LYS A 575 -28.03 -28.70 -0.54
CA LYS A 575 -29.03 -29.19 -1.50
C LYS A 575 -30.09 -28.15 -1.88
N SER A 576 -30.28 -27.11 -1.07
CA SER A 576 -31.37 -26.14 -1.20
C SER A 576 -30.88 -24.74 -1.55
N HIS A 577 -29.67 -24.39 -1.13
CA HIS A 577 -29.05 -23.07 -1.23
C HIS A 577 -27.57 -23.22 -1.61
N THR A 578 -27.30 -24.05 -2.63
CA THR A 578 -25.96 -24.46 -3.06
C THR A 578 -25.06 -23.27 -3.39
N GLU A 579 -25.57 -22.26 -4.11
CA GLU A 579 -24.80 -21.08 -4.53
C GLU A 579 -24.36 -20.22 -3.34
N LEU A 580 -25.28 -19.90 -2.41
CA LEU A 580 -24.97 -19.16 -1.19
C LEU A 580 -24.01 -19.93 -0.28
N SER A 581 -24.18 -21.26 -0.20
CA SER A 581 -23.25 -22.15 0.51
C SER A 581 -21.85 -22.10 -0.11
N LEU A 582 -21.75 -22.25 -1.43
CA LEU A 582 -20.50 -22.18 -2.18
C LEU A 582 -19.80 -20.84 -1.95
N GLY A 583 -20.53 -19.73 -2.05
CA GLY A 583 -20.01 -18.38 -1.80
C GLY A 583 -19.44 -18.21 -0.39
N LEU A 584 -20.22 -18.54 0.64
CA LEU A 584 -19.82 -18.44 2.04
C LEU A 584 -18.62 -19.32 2.39
N PHE A 585 -18.67 -20.62 2.09
CA PHE A 585 -17.59 -21.55 2.45
C PHE A 585 -16.30 -21.27 1.65
N THR A 586 -16.40 -20.80 0.40
CA THR A 586 -15.24 -20.36 -0.39
C THR A 586 -14.55 -19.15 0.24
N ILE A 587 -15.31 -18.10 0.59
CA ILE A 587 -14.74 -16.91 1.24
C ILE A 587 -14.18 -17.26 2.62
N ALA A 588 -14.81 -18.17 3.37
CA ALA A 588 -14.28 -18.65 4.64
C ALA A 588 -12.93 -19.37 4.48
N THR A 589 -12.74 -20.15 3.40
CA THR A 589 -11.42 -20.72 3.06
C THR A 589 -10.39 -19.63 2.74
N GLU A 590 -10.74 -18.65 1.89
CA GLU A 590 -9.84 -17.56 1.49
C GLU A 590 -9.41 -16.70 2.70
N VAL A 591 -10.36 -16.34 3.56
CA VAL A 591 -10.17 -15.46 4.73
C VAL A 591 -9.41 -16.13 5.87
N GLU A 592 -9.69 -17.38 6.19
CA GLU A 592 -8.93 -18.11 7.22
C GLU A 592 -7.53 -18.52 6.71
N GLY A 593 -7.39 -18.79 5.40
CA GLY A 593 -6.09 -19.00 4.75
C GLY A 593 -5.21 -17.74 4.76
N ALA A 594 -5.82 -16.55 4.63
CA ALA A 594 -5.11 -15.28 4.77
C ALA A 594 -4.63 -15.02 6.22
N GLN A 595 -5.45 -15.35 7.23
CA GLN A 595 -5.08 -15.32 8.67
C GLN A 595 -4.11 -16.45 9.10
N MET A 596 -3.68 -17.32 8.18
CA MET A 596 -2.84 -18.50 8.46
C MET A 596 -3.50 -19.56 9.38
N HIS A 597 -4.82 -19.57 9.51
CA HIS A 597 -5.57 -20.53 10.33
C HIS A 597 -5.79 -21.87 9.60
N GLU A 598 -4.72 -22.67 9.39
CA GLU A 598 -4.75 -23.90 8.57
C GLU A 598 -5.88 -24.88 8.91
N HIS A 599 -6.22 -25.04 10.20
CA HIS A 599 -7.32 -25.92 10.61
C HIS A 599 -8.70 -25.39 10.19
N ALA A 600 -8.97 -24.09 10.34
CA ALA A 600 -10.24 -23.49 9.94
C ALA A 600 -10.37 -23.43 8.42
N MET A 601 -9.31 -23.00 7.72
CA MET A 601 -9.21 -23.02 6.26
C MET A 601 -9.54 -24.41 5.69
N ASN A 602 -8.89 -25.47 6.19
CA ASN A 602 -9.13 -26.82 5.69
C ASN A 602 -10.52 -27.37 6.09
N GLY A 603 -11.08 -26.94 7.23
CA GLY A 603 -12.47 -27.25 7.59
C GLY A 603 -13.46 -26.73 6.55
N TYR A 604 -13.42 -25.42 6.29
CA TYR A 604 -14.30 -24.79 5.29
C TYR A 604 -14.04 -25.28 3.86
N ALA A 605 -12.78 -25.57 3.50
CA ALA A 605 -12.44 -26.13 2.21
C ALA A 605 -13.08 -27.51 2.00
N ASN A 606 -12.98 -28.40 2.99
CA ASN A 606 -13.48 -29.77 2.90
C ASN A 606 -15.00 -29.83 2.70
N GLU A 607 -15.76 -28.91 3.30
CA GLU A 607 -17.21 -28.78 3.09
C GLU A 607 -17.58 -28.57 1.61
N VAL A 608 -16.84 -27.72 0.88
CA VAL A 608 -17.05 -27.51 -0.56
C VAL A 608 -16.53 -28.71 -1.37
N LEU A 609 -15.35 -29.23 -1.02
CA LEU A 609 -14.69 -30.28 -1.80
C LEU A 609 -15.44 -31.62 -1.76
N GLN A 610 -16.15 -31.93 -0.67
CA GLN A 610 -16.95 -33.15 -0.52
C GLN A 610 -18.26 -33.16 -1.35
N GLN A 611 -18.69 -32.03 -1.92
CA GLN A 611 -19.95 -31.99 -2.68
C GLN A 611 -19.79 -32.57 -4.09
N ASP A 612 -20.25 -33.80 -4.32
CA ASP A 612 -20.15 -34.48 -5.64
C ASP A 612 -20.91 -33.77 -6.78
N HIS A 613 -21.88 -32.92 -6.45
CA HIS A 613 -22.70 -32.18 -7.43
C HIS A 613 -22.05 -30.88 -7.93
N LEU A 614 -21.00 -30.38 -7.25
CA LEU A 614 -20.27 -29.19 -7.66
C LEU A 614 -19.22 -29.50 -8.74
N THR A 615 -19.08 -28.61 -9.72
CA THR A 615 -18.09 -28.74 -10.80
C THR A 615 -16.66 -28.49 -10.32
N ILE A 616 -15.69 -28.78 -11.18
CA ILE A 616 -14.29 -28.45 -10.93
C ILE A 616 -14.02 -26.93 -10.91
N LEU A 617 -14.86 -26.11 -11.56
CA LEU A 617 -14.74 -24.66 -11.53
C LEU A 617 -15.19 -24.09 -10.18
N ASP A 618 -16.33 -24.58 -9.66
CA ASP A 618 -16.85 -24.19 -8.34
C ASP A 618 -15.82 -24.46 -7.23
N LYS A 619 -15.19 -25.63 -7.28
CA LYS A 619 -14.15 -26.05 -6.32
C LYS A 619 -12.80 -25.35 -6.52
N LEU A 620 -12.61 -24.58 -7.60
CA LEU A 620 -11.29 -24.07 -7.99
C LEU A 620 -10.81 -22.94 -7.07
N ARG A 621 -11.69 -22.02 -6.63
CA ARG A 621 -11.32 -20.96 -5.68
C ARG A 621 -10.80 -21.53 -4.35
N VAL A 622 -11.48 -22.56 -3.83
CA VAL A 622 -11.05 -23.31 -2.63
C VAL A 622 -9.67 -23.94 -2.83
N TYR A 623 -9.44 -24.62 -3.96
CA TYR A 623 -8.11 -25.14 -4.29
C TYR A 623 -7.04 -24.04 -4.40
N ARG A 624 -7.36 -22.89 -4.99
CA ARG A 624 -6.46 -21.72 -5.06
C ARG A 624 -6.05 -21.23 -3.68
N ALA A 625 -7.00 -21.05 -2.76
CA ALA A 625 -6.71 -20.59 -1.40
C ALA A 625 -5.73 -21.55 -0.67
N GLN A 626 -5.96 -22.86 -0.78
CA GLN A 626 -5.06 -23.89 -0.22
C GLN A 626 -3.67 -23.90 -0.91
N ILE A 627 -3.62 -23.84 -2.25
CA ILE A 627 -2.37 -23.76 -3.04
C ILE A 627 -1.55 -22.54 -2.65
N GLN A 628 -2.19 -21.39 -2.44
CA GLN A 628 -1.55 -20.14 -2.04
C GLN A 628 -1.04 -20.19 -0.60
N TYR A 629 -1.85 -20.64 0.36
CA TYR A 629 -1.45 -20.79 1.77
C TYR A 629 -0.19 -21.67 1.90
N TRP A 630 -0.23 -22.90 1.38
CA TRP A 630 0.94 -23.80 1.37
C TRP A 630 2.08 -23.30 0.45
N GLY A 631 1.75 -22.44 -0.51
CA GLY A 631 2.72 -21.75 -1.38
C GLY A 631 3.57 -20.72 -0.63
N LYS A 632 3.03 -20.04 0.38
CA LYS A 632 3.79 -19.07 1.22
C LYS A 632 4.96 -19.76 1.94
N SER A 633 4.74 -20.97 2.46
CA SER A 633 5.74 -21.76 3.19
C SER A 633 6.60 -22.68 2.30
N ASN A 634 6.34 -22.74 0.99
CA ASN A 634 6.93 -23.71 0.04
C ASN A 634 6.64 -25.18 0.40
N ASP A 635 5.54 -25.46 1.08
CA ASP A 635 5.10 -26.82 1.42
C ASP A 635 4.78 -27.63 0.14
N GLU A 636 5.29 -28.88 0.08
CA GLU A 636 5.10 -29.76 -1.08
C GLU A 636 3.62 -30.09 -1.34
N LYS A 637 2.74 -29.98 -0.32
CA LYS A 637 1.27 -30.00 -0.48
C LYS A 637 0.78 -29.05 -1.58
N SER A 638 1.35 -27.85 -1.72
CA SER A 638 0.96 -26.87 -2.76
C SER A 638 1.20 -27.43 -4.17
N VAL A 639 2.35 -28.09 -4.36
CA VAL A 639 2.74 -28.71 -5.64
C VAL A 639 1.87 -29.94 -5.94
N GLU A 640 1.60 -30.78 -4.94
CA GLU A 640 0.75 -31.97 -5.11
C GLU A 640 -0.71 -31.59 -5.38
N LEU A 641 -1.27 -30.62 -4.65
CA LEU A 641 -2.64 -30.14 -4.85
C LEU A 641 -2.79 -29.55 -6.25
N CYS A 642 -1.90 -28.63 -6.66
CA CYS A 642 -1.92 -28.02 -7.99
C CYS A 642 -1.84 -29.07 -9.11
N LEU A 643 -0.95 -30.08 -8.98
CA LEU A 643 -0.87 -31.20 -9.93
C LEU A 643 -2.15 -32.06 -9.95
N SER A 644 -2.87 -32.15 -8.83
CA SER A 644 -4.16 -32.86 -8.75
C SER A 644 -5.29 -32.07 -9.42
N THR A 645 -5.40 -30.76 -9.17
CA THR A 645 -6.39 -29.86 -9.80
C THR A 645 -6.16 -29.76 -11.30
N LEU A 646 -4.91 -29.62 -11.75
CA LEU A 646 -4.55 -29.66 -13.16
C LEU A 646 -4.91 -31.01 -13.81
N LYS A 647 -4.76 -32.14 -13.11
CA LYS A 647 -5.21 -33.46 -13.61
C LYS A 647 -6.75 -33.52 -13.75
N GLN A 648 -7.51 -32.91 -12.85
CA GLN A 648 -8.98 -32.83 -12.94
C GLN A 648 -9.41 -31.98 -14.15
N LEU A 649 -8.73 -30.85 -14.38
CA LEU A 649 -8.83 -30.02 -15.59
C LEU A 649 -8.17 -30.66 -16.84
N GLY A 650 -8.07 -31.99 -16.92
CA GLY A 650 -7.51 -32.75 -18.04
C GLY A 650 -5.98 -32.66 -18.25
N CYS A 651 -5.29 -31.69 -17.64
CA CYS A 651 -3.87 -31.41 -17.83
C CYS A 651 -2.94 -32.38 -17.08
N ARG A 652 -2.81 -33.62 -17.59
CA ARG A 652 -2.01 -34.68 -16.97
C ARG A 652 -0.49 -34.45 -17.06
N PHE A 653 0.26 -34.82 -16.02
CA PHE A 653 1.72 -34.78 -15.94
C PHE A 653 2.34 -36.17 -15.67
N PRO A 654 3.56 -36.48 -16.18
CA PRO A 654 4.27 -37.69 -15.79
C PRO A 654 4.74 -37.61 -14.33
N ARG A 655 4.47 -38.64 -13.52
CA ARG A 655 4.91 -38.70 -12.11
C ARG A 655 6.40 -38.99 -11.91
N ILE A 656 7.04 -39.69 -12.84
CA ILE A 656 8.44 -40.15 -12.71
C ILE A 656 9.38 -39.16 -13.42
N PRO A 657 10.44 -38.63 -12.76
CA PRO A 657 11.36 -37.65 -13.36
C PRO A 657 12.00 -38.08 -14.69
N PHE A 658 12.23 -39.38 -14.90
CA PHE A 658 12.72 -39.91 -16.18
C PHE A 658 11.76 -39.60 -17.34
N PHE A 659 10.47 -39.93 -17.18
CA PHE A 659 9.45 -39.64 -18.19
C PHE A 659 9.14 -38.14 -18.29
N GLN A 660 9.31 -37.36 -17.22
CA GLN A 660 9.22 -35.89 -17.28
C GLN A 660 10.29 -35.31 -18.22
N ASN A 661 11.55 -35.74 -18.11
CA ASN A 661 12.63 -35.26 -18.98
C ASN A 661 12.43 -35.67 -20.45
N ILE A 662 11.94 -36.89 -20.72
CA ILE A 662 11.59 -37.34 -22.07
C ILE A 662 10.44 -36.49 -22.64
N SER A 663 9.37 -36.28 -21.87
CA SER A 663 8.21 -35.48 -22.28
C SER A 663 8.59 -34.01 -22.55
N LEU A 664 9.49 -33.45 -21.73
CA LEU A 664 10.01 -32.08 -21.93
C LEU A 664 10.82 -31.98 -23.24
N PHE A 665 11.74 -32.92 -23.49
CA PHE A 665 12.53 -32.92 -24.71
C PHE A 665 11.67 -33.12 -25.97
N TYR A 666 10.69 -34.03 -25.93
CA TYR A 666 9.72 -34.21 -27.00
C TYR A 666 8.92 -32.93 -27.28
N SER A 667 8.40 -32.28 -26.24
CA SER A 667 7.58 -31.07 -26.38
C SER A 667 8.40 -29.86 -26.87
N LEU A 668 9.64 -29.70 -26.39
CA LEU A 668 10.59 -28.72 -26.93
C LEU A 668 10.83 -28.93 -28.44
N MET A 669 10.93 -30.19 -28.90
CA MET A 669 11.07 -30.51 -30.31
C MET A 669 9.77 -30.29 -31.11
N LYS A 670 8.58 -30.62 -30.57
CA LYS A 670 7.27 -30.25 -31.17
C LYS A 670 7.23 -28.75 -31.45
N HIS A 671 7.40 -27.94 -30.42
CA HIS A 671 7.25 -26.49 -30.54
C HIS A 671 8.40 -25.82 -31.30
N LYS A 672 9.62 -26.37 -31.29
CA LYS A 672 10.71 -25.89 -32.18
C LYS A 672 10.39 -26.09 -33.66
N CYS A 673 9.68 -27.16 -34.02
CA CYS A 673 9.21 -27.39 -35.39
C CYS A 673 7.94 -26.58 -35.73
N GLU A 674 7.12 -26.26 -34.73
CA GLU A 674 5.88 -25.48 -34.88
C GLU A 674 6.14 -23.96 -35.02
N LEU A 675 6.91 -23.38 -34.09
CA LEU A 675 7.27 -21.94 -34.11
C LEU A 675 8.20 -21.54 -35.27
N LYS A 676 8.74 -22.53 -36.00
CA LYS A 676 9.43 -22.35 -37.28
C LYS A 676 8.50 -22.19 -38.48
N LYS A 677 7.21 -22.55 -38.34
CA LYS A 677 6.19 -22.47 -39.40
C LYS A 677 5.29 -21.25 -39.29
N ARG A 678 5.16 -20.67 -38.09
CA ARG A 678 4.30 -19.50 -37.83
C ARG A 678 5.11 -18.20 -37.86
N THR A 679 4.50 -17.08 -38.26
CA THR A 679 5.09 -15.73 -38.16
C THR A 679 4.67 -14.96 -36.90
N ILE A 680 5.35 -13.85 -36.59
CA ILE A 680 4.97 -12.96 -35.47
C ILE A 680 3.56 -12.40 -35.66
N GLN A 681 3.19 -12.07 -36.90
CA GLN A 681 1.87 -11.55 -37.23
C GLN A 681 0.78 -12.60 -37.00
N GLU A 682 0.96 -13.84 -37.45
CA GLU A 682 0.02 -14.94 -37.18
C GLU A 682 -0.16 -15.20 -35.68
N ILE A 683 0.93 -15.25 -34.91
CA ILE A 683 0.86 -15.47 -33.46
C ILE A 683 0.19 -14.29 -32.73
N SER A 684 0.41 -13.05 -33.19
CA SER A 684 -0.29 -11.86 -32.66
C SER A 684 -1.77 -11.78 -33.06
N ASN A 685 -2.19 -12.52 -34.10
CA ASN A 685 -3.56 -12.54 -34.62
C ASN A 685 -4.38 -13.75 -34.11
N LEU A 686 -3.87 -14.52 -33.15
CA LEU A 686 -4.65 -15.54 -32.46
C LEU A 686 -5.84 -14.90 -31.72
N SER A 687 -7.00 -15.56 -31.75
CA SER A 687 -8.21 -15.15 -31.04
C SER A 687 -7.99 -15.15 -29.52
N ILE A 688 -8.66 -14.25 -28.80
CA ILE A 688 -8.65 -14.22 -27.34
C ILE A 688 -9.63 -15.29 -26.81
N VAL A 689 -9.22 -16.04 -25.79
CA VAL A 689 -9.99 -17.14 -25.20
C VAL A 689 -10.91 -16.61 -24.10
N ILE A 690 -12.21 -16.92 -24.21
CA ILE A 690 -13.25 -16.53 -23.25
C ILE A 690 -13.52 -17.66 -22.23
N SER A 691 -13.21 -18.92 -22.56
CA SER A 691 -13.40 -20.09 -21.68
C SER A 691 -12.72 -19.91 -20.31
N PRO A 692 -13.47 -20.01 -19.19
CA PRO A 692 -12.89 -19.91 -17.85
C PRO A 692 -11.94 -21.09 -17.57
N GLU A 693 -12.26 -22.31 -18.05
CA GLU A 693 -11.42 -23.51 -17.84
C GLU A 693 -10.01 -23.30 -18.37
N ILE A 694 -9.88 -22.75 -19.58
CA ILE A 694 -8.58 -22.53 -20.23
C ILE A 694 -7.81 -21.37 -19.55
N ARG A 695 -8.51 -20.30 -19.14
CA ARG A 695 -7.93 -19.20 -18.35
C ARG A 695 -7.36 -19.73 -17.03
N GLU A 696 -8.12 -20.59 -16.36
CA GLU A 696 -7.76 -21.20 -15.08
C GLU A 696 -6.62 -22.22 -15.17
N MET A 697 -6.65 -23.10 -16.18
CA MET A 697 -5.53 -23.98 -16.51
C MET A 697 -4.25 -23.18 -16.78
N GLY A 698 -4.36 -22.06 -17.49
CA GLY A 698 -3.26 -21.12 -17.72
C GLY A 698 -2.70 -20.54 -16.43
N SER A 699 -3.57 -19.99 -15.57
CA SER A 699 -3.18 -19.43 -14.28
C SER A 699 -2.43 -20.46 -13.41
N LEU A 700 -3.03 -21.63 -13.17
CA LEU A 700 -2.45 -22.69 -12.35
C LEU A 700 -1.12 -23.22 -12.91
N LEU A 701 -0.99 -23.33 -14.24
CA LEU A 701 0.28 -23.72 -14.86
C LEU A 701 1.37 -22.64 -14.73
N SER A 702 1.01 -21.35 -14.72
CA SER A 702 1.97 -20.26 -14.52
C SER A 702 2.50 -20.23 -13.08
N GLU A 703 1.61 -20.37 -12.10
CA GLU A 703 1.94 -20.45 -10.68
C GLU A 703 2.79 -21.69 -10.36
N LEU A 704 2.41 -22.86 -10.89
CA LEU A 704 3.21 -24.08 -10.77
C LEU A 704 4.57 -23.95 -11.48
N SER A 705 4.64 -23.25 -12.61
CA SER A 705 5.89 -23.00 -13.34
C SER A 705 6.88 -22.16 -12.51
N LEU A 706 6.39 -21.10 -11.85
CA LEU A 706 7.18 -20.25 -10.95
C LEU A 706 7.61 -21.01 -9.68
N ASN A 707 6.65 -21.61 -8.97
CA ASN A 707 6.92 -22.31 -7.71
C ASN A 707 7.83 -23.53 -7.91
N ALA A 708 7.67 -24.29 -9.01
CA ALA A 708 8.58 -25.37 -9.36
C ALA A 708 9.97 -24.89 -9.81
N TYR A 709 10.11 -23.66 -10.35
CA TYR A 709 11.42 -23.09 -10.64
C TYR A 709 12.16 -22.72 -9.35
N GLY A 710 11.49 -22.01 -8.43
CA GLY A 710 12.03 -21.65 -7.11
C GLY A 710 12.44 -22.86 -6.28
N ALA A 711 11.61 -23.91 -6.25
CA ALA A 711 11.93 -25.19 -5.59
C ALA A 711 13.00 -26.03 -6.32
N GLY A 712 13.65 -25.51 -7.38
CA GLY A 712 14.68 -26.21 -8.15
C GLY A 712 14.19 -27.39 -8.99
N LYS A 713 12.86 -27.61 -9.08
CA LYS A 713 12.19 -28.66 -9.88
C LYS A 713 12.10 -28.24 -11.36
N VAL A 714 13.23 -27.84 -11.96
CA VAL A 714 13.33 -27.19 -13.28
C VAL A 714 12.64 -27.98 -14.41
N THR A 715 12.72 -29.31 -14.42
CA THR A 715 12.02 -30.15 -15.42
C THR A 715 10.49 -29.98 -15.37
N LEU A 716 9.91 -29.84 -14.18
CA LEU A 716 8.47 -29.62 -14.00
C LEU A 716 8.08 -28.21 -14.46
N SER A 717 8.86 -27.19 -14.11
CA SER A 717 8.65 -25.81 -14.60
C SER A 717 8.70 -25.73 -16.13
N GLY A 718 9.65 -26.42 -16.76
CA GLY A 718 9.73 -26.56 -18.22
C GLY A 718 8.51 -27.24 -18.83
N LEU A 719 8.00 -28.33 -18.23
CA LEU A 719 6.79 -29.00 -18.68
C LEU A 719 5.55 -28.10 -18.58
N CYS A 720 5.43 -27.29 -17.52
CA CYS A 720 4.36 -26.31 -17.39
C CYS A 720 4.43 -25.27 -18.52
N THR A 721 5.64 -24.79 -18.83
CA THR A 721 5.89 -23.84 -19.94
C THR A 721 5.49 -24.42 -21.30
N MET A 722 5.80 -25.70 -21.60
CA MET A 722 5.37 -26.35 -22.84
C MET A 722 3.85 -26.55 -22.92
N LYS A 723 3.20 -26.82 -21.78
CA LYS A 723 1.73 -26.98 -21.69
C LYS A 723 1.00 -25.66 -21.87
N LEU A 724 1.49 -24.59 -21.26
CA LEU A 724 1.03 -23.21 -21.50
C LEU A 724 1.13 -22.83 -22.97
N LEU A 725 2.29 -23.10 -23.59
CA LEU A 725 2.51 -22.85 -25.01
C LEU A 725 1.56 -23.68 -25.89
N SER A 726 1.29 -24.95 -25.55
CA SER A 726 0.28 -25.76 -26.24
C SER A 726 -1.12 -25.16 -26.10
N LEU A 727 -1.56 -24.81 -24.88
CA LEU A 727 -2.86 -24.16 -24.63
C LEU A 727 -3.02 -22.89 -25.47
N THR A 728 -2.02 -22.02 -25.49
CA THR A 728 -2.02 -20.80 -26.30
C THR A 728 -2.08 -21.08 -27.81
N LEU A 729 -1.28 -22.03 -28.31
CA LEU A 729 -1.18 -22.32 -29.75
C LEU A 729 -2.34 -23.14 -30.32
N GLU A 730 -3.09 -23.83 -29.45
CA GLU A 730 -4.20 -24.73 -29.79
C GLU A 730 -5.58 -24.05 -29.56
N ASN A 731 -5.71 -23.10 -28.62
CA ASN A 731 -6.99 -22.46 -28.28
C ASN A 731 -7.02 -20.94 -28.53
N GLY A 732 -5.89 -20.24 -28.43
CA GLY A 732 -5.79 -18.78 -28.56
C GLY A 732 -5.12 -18.10 -27.36
N ILE A 733 -5.11 -16.76 -27.37
CA ILE A 733 -4.48 -15.93 -26.34
C ILE A 733 -5.32 -15.99 -25.05
N HIS A 734 -4.68 -16.35 -23.94
CA HIS A 734 -5.23 -16.27 -22.59
C HIS A 734 -4.28 -15.43 -21.72
N GLY A 735 -4.71 -15.00 -20.53
CA GLY A 735 -3.94 -14.10 -19.65
C GLY A 735 -2.63 -14.64 -19.07
N SER A 736 -2.03 -15.68 -19.65
CA SER A 736 -0.70 -16.19 -19.29
C SER A 736 0.13 -16.59 -20.52
N SER A 737 -0.29 -16.15 -21.72
CA SER A 737 0.35 -16.47 -22.98
C SER A 737 1.69 -15.74 -23.13
N SER A 738 1.78 -14.46 -22.76
CA SER A 738 3.04 -13.70 -22.77
C SER A 738 4.09 -14.31 -21.83
N TYR A 739 3.68 -14.73 -20.63
CA TYR A 739 4.52 -15.50 -19.69
C TYR A 739 5.05 -16.79 -20.33
N ALA A 740 4.19 -17.53 -21.05
CA ALA A 740 4.57 -18.79 -21.70
C ALA A 740 5.70 -18.59 -22.72
N PHE A 741 5.58 -17.56 -23.59
CA PHE A 741 6.61 -17.25 -24.57
C PHE A 741 7.86 -16.62 -23.96
N ALA A 742 7.74 -15.73 -22.95
CA ALA A 742 8.89 -15.15 -22.26
C ALA A 742 9.73 -16.24 -21.56
N SER A 743 9.06 -17.21 -20.93
CA SER A 743 9.68 -18.35 -20.22
C SER A 743 10.23 -19.44 -21.15
N LEU A 744 9.80 -19.48 -22.42
CA LEU A 744 10.24 -20.47 -23.41
C LEU A 744 11.70 -20.31 -23.83
N ALA A 745 12.15 -19.06 -23.99
CA ALA A 745 13.51 -18.72 -24.41
C ALA A 745 14.61 -19.32 -23.49
N PRO A 746 14.50 -19.27 -22.14
CA PRO A 746 15.31 -20.05 -21.22
C PRO A 746 15.55 -21.51 -21.65
N PHE A 747 14.49 -22.29 -21.86
CA PHE A 747 14.61 -23.72 -22.16
C PHE A 747 15.19 -23.96 -23.57
N PHE A 748 14.90 -23.09 -24.53
CA PHE A 748 15.49 -23.16 -25.87
C PHE A 748 16.99 -22.86 -25.85
N LEU A 749 17.47 -21.94 -25.00
CA LEU A 749 18.89 -21.68 -24.85
C LEU A 749 19.62 -22.89 -24.27
N VAL A 750 19.06 -23.51 -23.23
CA VAL A 750 19.65 -24.68 -22.56
C VAL A 750 19.65 -25.91 -23.48
N ALA A 751 18.55 -26.18 -24.19
CA ALA A 751 18.41 -27.37 -25.02
C ALA A 751 19.18 -27.29 -26.35
N PHE A 752 19.32 -26.10 -26.94
CA PHE A 752 19.83 -25.94 -28.32
C PHE A 752 21.03 -24.99 -28.46
N ASN A 753 21.33 -24.17 -27.45
CA ASN A 753 22.36 -23.12 -27.51
C ASN A 753 22.19 -22.22 -28.75
N ASP A 754 20.94 -21.83 -29.05
CA ASP A 754 20.50 -21.22 -30.30
C ASP A 754 20.00 -19.79 -30.03
N LEU A 755 20.94 -18.84 -29.95
CA LEU A 755 20.71 -17.44 -29.59
C LEU A 755 19.70 -16.73 -30.52
N LYS A 756 19.70 -17.11 -31.81
CA LYS A 756 18.82 -16.51 -32.82
C LYS A 756 17.38 -16.99 -32.64
N ALA A 757 17.18 -18.24 -32.25
CA ALA A 757 15.86 -18.71 -31.85
C ALA A 757 15.36 -18.02 -30.57
N THR A 758 16.19 -17.84 -29.54
CA THR A 758 15.73 -17.25 -28.27
C THR A 758 15.39 -15.76 -28.40
N THR A 759 16.17 -15.00 -29.16
CA THR A 759 15.87 -13.59 -29.46
C THR A 759 14.63 -13.41 -30.34
N HIS A 760 14.28 -14.39 -31.18
CA HIS A 760 13.01 -14.41 -31.91
C HIS A 760 11.83 -14.81 -31.01
N ILE A 761 12.05 -15.66 -30.00
CA ILE A 761 11.03 -16.05 -29.01
C ILE A 761 10.65 -14.87 -28.11
N ALA A 762 11.63 -14.07 -27.66
CA ALA A 762 11.36 -12.84 -26.90
C ALA A 762 10.38 -11.90 -27.63
N LYS A 763 10.55 -11.73 -28.95
CA LYS A 763 9.67 -10.90 -29.80
C LYS A 763 8.24 -11.42 -29.92
N TYR A 764 8.02 -12.75 -29.86
CA TYR A 764 6.67 -13.31 -29.78
C TYR A 764 6.01 -12.93 -28.44
N ALA A 765 6.76 -12.97 -27.34
CA ALA A 765 6.26 -12.59 -26.02
C ALA A 765 5.89 -11.10 -25.97
N ASP A 766 6.73 -10.22 -26.52
CA ASP A 766 6.47 -8.78 -26.62
C ASP A 766 5.21 -8.49 -27.46
N ALA A 767 5.05 -9.17 -28.60
CA ALA A 767 3.89 -9.02 -29.47
C ALA A 767 2.58 -9.52 -28.85
N MET A 768 2.64 -10.53 -27.97
CA MET A 768 1.45 -11.03 -27.24
C MET A 768 1.05 -10.13 -26.08
N ARG A 769 2.01 -9.56 -25.33
CA ARG A 769 1.73 -8.64 -24.21
C ARG A 769 0.84 -7.46 -24.63
N MET A 770 0.96 -6.99 -25.88
CA MET A 770 0.15 -5.90 -26.44
C MET A 770 -1.31 -6.29 -26.78
N ARG A 771 -1.73 -7.53 -26.53
CA ARG A 771 -3.10 -8.03 -26.78
C ARG A 771 -3.75 -8.78 -25.60
N GLU A 772 -3.05 -8.96 -24.49
CA GLU A 772 -3.65 -9.54 -23.28
C GLU A 772 -4.51 -8.49 -22.56
N HIS A 773 -5.80 -8.77 -22.38
CA HIS A 773 -6.67 -7.89 -21.58
C HIS A 773 -6.21 -7.86 -20.13
N GLY A 774 -6.00 -6.64 -19.62
CA GLY A 774 -5.46 -6.41 -18.29
C GLY A 774 -3.95 -6.58 -18.24
N ASN A 775 -3.24 -5.47 -17.99
CA ASN A 775 -1.80 -5.42 -17.70
C ASN A 775 -1.47 -6.09 -16.33
N ARG A 776 -1.78 -7.38 -16.14
CA ARG A 776 -1.70 -8.13 -14.86
C ARG A 776 -0.33 -8.78 -14.60
N TYR A 777 0.55 -8.77 -15.61
CA TYR A 777 1.89 -9.39 -15.57
C TYR A 777 3.01 -8.46 -16.10
N THR A 778 2.77 -7.15 -16.14
CA THR A 778 3.74 -6.13 -16.61
C THR A 778 5.11 -6.25 -15.95
N ALA A 779 5.13 -6.35 -14.62
CA ALA A 779 6.33 -6.52 -13.82
C ALA A 779 6.95 -7.92 -14.01
N GLY A 780 6.21 -9.00 -13.79
CA GLY A 780 6.72 -10.38 -13.93
C GLY A 780 7.27 -10.68 -15.33
N PHE A 781 6.63 -10.17 -16.39
CA PHE A 781 7.15 -10.22 -17.76
C PHE A 781 8.48 -9.46 -17.90
N SER A 782 8.57 -8.26 -17.34
CA SER A 782 9.78 -7.42 -17.40
C SER A 782 10.94 -8.04 -16.61
N MET A 783 10.65 -8.70 -15.47
CA MET A 783 11.60 -9.56 -14.75
C MET A 783 12.13 -10.68 -15.65
N ILE A 784 11.25 -11.46 -16.29
CA ILE A 784 11.66 -12.60 -17.13
C ILE A 784 12.49 -12.12 -18.32
N GLN A 785 12.04 -11.07 -19.02
CA GLN A 785 12.78 -10.48 -20.13
C GLN A 785 14.15 -9.98 -19.67
N GLY A 786 14.23 -9.24 -18.56
CA GLY A 786 15.49 -8.69 -18.05
C GLY A 786 16.48 -9.75 -17.54
N CYS A 787 16.01 -10.73 -16.76
CA CYS A 787 16.88 -11.78 -16.21
C CYS A 787 17.39 -12.76 -17.27
N PHE A 788 16.55 -13.14 -18.23
CA PHE A 788 16.81 -14.30 -19.09
C PHE A 788 16.96 -14.02 -20.58
N ASN A 789 16.44 -12.91 -21.12
CA ASN A 789 16.30 -12.73 -22.58
C ASN A 789 17.05 -11.50 -23.12
N LEU A 790 16.82 -10.30 -22.56
CA LEU A 790 17.39 -9.04 -23.02
C LEU A 790 18.92 -9.02 -23.00
N PRO A 791 19.64 -9.51 -21.96
CA PRO A 791 21.12 -9.53 -21.95
C PRO A 791 21.78 -10.33 -23.08
N TRP A 792 21.04 -11.19 -23.77
CA TRP A 792 21.55 -11.96 -24.91
C TRP A 792 21.46 -11.22 -26.25
N SER A 793 20.82 -10.04 -26.27
CA SER A 793 20.54 -9.24 -27.48
C SER A 793 20.82 -7.74 -27.32
N HIS A 794 20.66 -7.20 -26.12
CA HIS A 794 20.81 -5.79 -25.76
C HIS A 794 21.91 -5.63 -24.71
N THR A 795 22.42 -4.42 -24.52
CA THR A 795 23.42 -4.14 -23.48
C THR A 795 22.86 -4.31 -22.07
N TRP A 796 23.70 -4.63 -21.08
CA TRP A 796 23.28 -4.66 -19.67
C TRP A 796 22.60 -3.35 -19.23
N HIS A 797 23.11 -2.20 -19.69
CA HIS A 797 22.51 -0.88 -19.47
C HIS A 797 21.03 -0.79 -19.90
N HIS A 798 20.68 -1.35 -21.08
CA HIS A 798 19.29 -1.41 -21.54
C HIS A 798 18.43 -2.37 -20.70
N THR A 799 19.00 -3.50 -20.29
CA THR A 799 18.33 -4.43 -19.36
C THR A 799 18.00 -3.75 -18.03
N VAL A 800 18.92 -2.95 -17.47
CA VAL A 800 18.70 -2.19 -16.23
C VAL A 800 17.54 -1.22 -16.37
N SER A 801 17.42 -0.48 -17.49
CA SER A 801 16.28 0.43 -17.70
C SER A 801 14.94 -0.30 -17.78
N VAL A 802 14.87 -1.45 -18.46
CA VAL A 802 13.61 -2.24 -18.54
C VAL A 802 13.24 -2.83 -17.18
N LEU A 803 14.21 -3.28 -16.38
CA LEU A 803 13.94 -3.77 -15.03
C LEU A 803 13.50 -2.66 -14.06
N ARG A 804 14.08 -1.46 -14.15
CA ARG A 804 13.63 -0.31 -13.33
C ARG A 804 12.21 0.13 -13.69
N GLU A 805 11.81 0.06 -14.96
CA GLU A 805 10.42 0.32 -15.36
C GLU A 805 9.48 -0.82 -14.97
N GLY A 806 9.94 -2.08 -15.03
CA GLY A 806 9.22 -3.24 -14.49
C GLY A 806 8.92 -3.11 -12.99
N TYR A 807 9.86 -2.58 -12.20
CA TYR A 807 9.63 -2.22 -10.80
C TYR A 807 8.56 -1.13 -10.65
N ARG A 808 8.66 -0.02 -11.38
CA ARG A 808 7.67 1.08 -11.32
C ARG A 808 6.26 0.61 -11.67
N SER A 809 6.11 -0.14 -12.76
CA SER A 809 4.83 -0.77 -13.12
C SER A 809 4.36 -1.73 -12.02
N GLY A 810 5.26 -2.53 -11.44
CA GLY A 810 4.96 -3.43 -10.32
C GLY A 810 4.40 -2.71 -9.09
N MET A 811 4.99 -1.57 -8.69
CA MET A 811 4.47 -0.76 -7.58
C MET A 811 3.12 -0.13 -7.94
N ARG A 812 3.02 0.50 -9.13
CA ARG A 812 1.83 1.20 -9.64
C ARG A 812 0.62 0.28 -9.83
N ASP A 813 0.82 -0.86 -10.46
CA ASP A 813 -0.20 -1.89 -10.67
C ASP A 813 -0.49 -2.69 -9.38
N GLY A 814 0.33 -2.53 -8.33
CA GLY A 814 0.26 -3.26 -7.07
C GLY A 814 0.70 -4.72 -7.16
N HIS A 815 1.49 -5.09 -8.16
CA HIS A 815 2.16 -6.39 -8.26
C HIS A 815 3.52 -6.32 -7.54
N PHE A 816 3.51 -5.98 -6.25
CA PHE A 816 4.70 -5.63 -5.47
C PHE A 816 5.79 -6.71 -5.49
N ARG A 817 5.42 -7.99 -5.36
CA ARG A 817 6.38 -9.11 -5.39
C ARG A 817 7.19 -9.12 -6.69
N ASP A 818 6.53 -8.96 -7.83
CA ASP A 818 7.16 -8.91 -9.15
C ASP A 818 7.97 -7.63 -9.35
N GLY A 819 7.49 -6.50 -8.81
CA GLY A 819 8.21 -5.23 -8.80
C GLY A 819 9.52 -5.31 -8.00
N LEU A 820 9.47 -5.93 -6.82
CA LEU A 820 10.65 -6.15 -5.97
C LEU A 820 11.64 -7.14 -6.60
N TYR A 821 11.16 -8.19 -7.27
CA TYR A 821 12.03 -9.01 -8.13
C TYR A 821 12.69 -8.18 -9.24
N CYS A 822 11.97 -7.26 -9.88
CA CYS A 822 12.52 -6.38 -10.91
C CYS A 822 13.63 -5.46 -10.37
N ILE A 823 13.45 -4.80 -9.21
CA ILE A 823 14.48 -3.88 -8.69
C ILE A 823 15.72 -4.65 -8.21
N VAL A 824 15.56 -5.80 -7.57
CA VAL A 824 16.69 -6.65 -7.13
C VAL A 824 17.45 -7.25 -8.32
N ALA A 825 16.74 -7.66 -9.37
CA ALA A 825 17.35 -8.04 -10.64
C ALA A 825 18.07 -6.86 -11.31
N SER A 826 17.58 -5.62 -11.13
CA SER A 826 18.24 -4.42 -11.66
C SER A 826 19.58 -4.14 -10.96
N PHE A 827 19.72 -4.38 -9.65
CA PHE A 827 21.02 -4.26 -8.96
C PHE A 827 22.02 -5.26 -9.50
N SER A 828 21.60 -6.53 -9.63
CA SER A 828 22.41 -7.60 -10.22
C SER A 828 22.84 -7.24 -11.64
N SER A 829 21.92 -6.72 -12.46
CA SER A 829 22.20 -6.29 -13.83
C SER A 829 23.10 -5.06 -13.89
N SER A 830 23.02 -4.14 -12.92
CA SER A 830 23.88 -2.94 -12.83
C SER A 830 25.31 -3.30 -12.41
N PHE A 831 25.47 -4.28 -11.53
CA PHE A 831 26.77 -4.85 -11.16
C PHE A 831 27.42 -5.61 -12.33
N LEU A 832 26.63 -6.32 -13.14
CA LEU A 832 27.11 -6.94 -14.38
C LEU A 832 27.35 -5.92 -15.51
N ALA A 833 26.73 -4.73 -15.45
CA ALA A 833 27.01 -3.59 -16.31
C ALA A 833 28.27 -2.80 -15.89
N GLN A 834 28.90 -3.15 -14.75
CA GLN A 834 30.06 -2.46 -14.18
C GLN A 834 29.79 -1.00 -13.81
N ALA A 835 28.59 -0.71 -13.29
CA ALA A 835 28.23 0.59 -12.74
C ALA A 835 29.10 0.97 -11.51
N HIS A 836 29.38 2.27 -11.35
CA HIS A 836 30.18 2.84 -10.27
C HIS A 836 29.73 2.38 -8.88
N LEU A 837 30.62 1.68 -8.16
CA LEU A 837 30.28 0.90 -6.96
C LEU A 837 29.67 1.74 -5.81
N PRO A 838 30.17 2.94 -5.45
CA PRO A 838 29.55 3.79 -4.43
C PRO A 838 28.12 4.21 -4.79
N THR A 839 27.86 4.53 -6.06
CA THR A 839 26.51 4.89 -6.52
C THR A 839 25.57 3.69 -6.42
N LEU A 840 26.00 2.51 -6.91
CA LEU A 840 25.22 1.28 -6.81
C LEU A 840 24.92 0.90 -5.35
N LYS A 841 25.88 1.09 -4.43
CA LYS A 841 25.62 0.90 -2.99
C LYS A 841 24.51 1.84 -2.50
N SER A 842 24.55 3.12 -2.85
CA SER A 842 23.52 4.09 -2.43
C SER A 842 22.13 3.77 -3.00
N GLU A 843 22.03 3.31 -4.25
CA GLU A 843 20.76 2.86 -4.84
C GLU A 843 20.21 1.62 -4.12
N ILE A 844 21.08 0.64 -3.82
CA ILE A 844 20.73 -0.54 -3.04
C ILE A 844 20.22 -0.13 -1.65
N ASP A 845 20.94 0.72 -0.91
CA ASP A 845 20.57 1.11 0.46
C ASP A 845 19.24 1.91 0.55
N ILE A 846 18.80 2.53 -0.55
CA ILE A 846 17.48 3.17 -0.67
C ILE A 846 16.39 2.10 -0.86
N TYR A 847 16.46 1.33 -1.94
CA TYR A 847 15.39 0.42 -2.37
C TYR A 847 15.33 -0.89 -1.56
N PHE A 848 16.46 -1.33 -1.00
CA PHE A 848 16.51 -2.53 -0.16
C PHE A 848 15.69 -2.36 1.12
N ARG A 849 15.52 -1.12 1.62
CA ARG A 849 14.64 -0.83 2.76
C ARG A 849 13.18 -1.17 2.44
N GLN A 850 12.67 -0.75 1.28
CA GLN A 850 11.32 -1.12 0.82
C GLN A 850 11.16 -2.63 0.62
N THR A 851 12.26 -3.35 0.34
CA THR A 851 12.25 -4.82 0.20
C THR A 851 12.14 -5.52 1.57
N ILE A 852 12.58 -4.87 2.66
CA ILE A 852 12.37 -5.31 4.04
C ILE A 852 10.96 -4.92 4.51
N GLU A 853 10.54 -3.67 4.30
CA GLU A 853 9.24 -3.11 4.71
C GLU A 853 8.02 -3.84 4.09
N LEU A 854 8.22 -4.64 3.06
CA LEU A 854 7.18 -5.42 2.36
C LEU A 854 7.37 -6.95 2.51
N ASP A 855 8.21 -7.41 3.45
CA ASP A 855 8.61 -8.79 3.74
C ASP A 855 8.30 -9.86 2.66
N THR A 856 9.19 -9.99 1.67
CA THR A 856 8.97 -10.88 0.50
C THR A 856 9.89 -12.11 0.42
N GLY A 857 10.77 -12.33 1.41
CA GLY A 857 11.65 -13.51 1.50
C GLY A 857 12.69 -13.67 0.38
N ILE A 858 12.32 -14.24 -0.78
CA ILE A 858 13.27 -14.61 -1.85
C ILE A 858 13.92 -13.41 -2.56
N PRO A 859 13.19 -12.31 -2.89
CA PRO A 859 13.80 -11.08 -3.39
C PRO A 859 14.76 -10.47 -2.36
N LEU A 860 14.36 -10.44 -1.08
CA LEU A 860 15.17 -9.93 0.03
C LEU A 860 16.52 -10.67 0.11
N ASN A 861 16.50 -12.00 0.12
CA ASN A 861 17.71 -12.83 0.15
C ASN A 861 18.66 -12.57 -1.05
N ASN A 862 18.12 -12.34 -2.25
CA ASN A 862 18.95 -11.93 -3.40
C ASN A 862 19.54 -10.53 -3.22
N GLY A 863 18.75 -9.59 -2.66
CA GLY A 863 19.20 -8.24 -2.32
C GLY A 863 20.37 -8.23 -1.34
N ILE A 864 20.34 -9.07 -0.30
CA ILE A 864 21.45 -9.20 0.66
C ILE A 864 22.73 -9.66 -0.05
N VAL A 865 22.64 -10.71 -0.88
CA VAL A 865 23.82 -11.26 -1.58
C VAL A 865 24.47 -10.20 -2.48
N ILE A 866 23.70 -9.46 -3.30
CA ILE A 866 24.28 -8.43 -4.17
C ILE A 866 24.80 -7.21 -3.39
N LYS A 867 24.09 -6.76 -2.34
CA LYS A 867 24.58 -5.72 -1.43
C LYS A 867 25.94 -6.09 -0.86
N ARG A 868 26.07 -7.32 -0.34
CA ARG A 868 27.29 -7.83 0.26
C ARG A 868 28.45 -7.93 -0.72
N CYS A 869 28.19 -8.24 -1.99
CA CYS A 869 29.20 -8.22 -3.04
C CYS A 869 29.76 -6.82 -3.31
N VAL A 870 28.91 -5.79 -3.30
CA VAL A 870 29.31 -4.39 -3.47
C VAL A 870 30.08 -3.90 -2.23
N GLU A 871 29.66 -4.29 -1.02
CA GLU A 871 30.41 -4.01 0.22
C GLU A 871 31.83 -4.60 0.19
N ILE A 872 32.00 -5.88 -0.17
CA ILE A 872 33.31 -6.56 -0.20
C ILE A 872 34.31 -5.95 -1.20
N LEU A 873 33.83 -5.20 -2.19
CA LEU A 873 34.67 -4.47 -3.14
C LEU A 873 34.97 -3.02 -2.68
N LEU A 874 34.09 -2.42 -1.87
CA LEU A 874 34.29 -1.09 -1.30
C LEU A 874 35.07 -1.12 0.04
N ASP A 875 35.09 -2.25 0.74
CA ASP A 875 35.79 -2.44 2.00
C ASP A 875 37.30 -2.68 1.80
N ASP A 876 38.12 -1.97 2.56
CA ASP A 876 39.58 -2.03 2.53
C ASP A 876 40.14 -3.07 3.54
N SER A 877 39.28 -3.74 4.29
CA SER A 877 39.70 -4.74 5.29
C SER A 877 40.43 -5.94 4.68
N GLU A 878 41.50 -6.40 5.35
CA GLU A 878 42.23 -7.62 5.00
C GLU A 878 41.42 -8.89 5.30
N VAL A 879 40.58 -8.85 6.35
CA VAL A 879 39.83 -10.00 6.87
C VAL A 879 38.43 -10.06 6.24
N ARG A 880 38.39 -10.33 4.93
CA ARG A 880 37.14 -10.43 4.15
C ARG A 880 36.45 -11.78 4.39
N PRO A 881 35.21 -11.82 4.91
CA PRO A 881 34.46 -13.07 5.11
C PRO A 881 34.21 -13.83 3.81
N SER A 882 33.97 -15.14 3.96
CA SER A 882 33.56 -15.97 2.85
C SER A 882 32.10 -15.66 2.48
N LEU A 883 31.91 -14.81 1.47
CA LEU A 883 30.61 -14.49 0.84
C LEU A 883 29.76 -15.75 0.59
N LEU A 884 30.39 -16.89 0.31
CA LEU A 884 29.71 -18.15 0.08
C LEU A 884 29.17 -18.79 1.37
N GLU A 885 29.87 -18.67 2.50
CA GLU A 885 29.38 -19.14 3.81
C GLU A 885 28.29 -18.21 4.36
N GLU A 886 28.46 -16.89 4.21
CA GLU A 886 27.40 -15.90 4.49
C GLU A 886 26.15 -16.21 3.66
N ALA A 887 26.26 -16.33 2.33
CA ALA A 887 25.13 -16.66 1.47
C ALA A 887 24.51 -18.06 1.75
N THR A 888 25.32 -19.07 2.09
CA THR A 888 24.80 -20.41 2.40
C THR A 888 24.02 -20.44 3.72
N SER A 889 24.44 -19.66 4.72
CA SER A 889 23.71 -19.53 5.98
C SER A 889 22.43 -18.70 5.83
N LEU A 890 22.49 -17.60 5.07
CA LEU A 890 21.33 -16.71 4.82
C LEU A 890 20.21 -17.37 4.01
N VAL A 891 20.52 -18.17 2.99
CA VAL A 891 19.50 -18.71 2.06
C VAL A 891 19.24 -20.23 2.23
N GLY A 892 19.60 -20.80 3.38
CA GLY A 892 19.09 -22.11 3.83
C GLY A 892 19.32 -23.33 2.91
N GLY A 893 20.20 -23.22 1.91
CA GLY A 893 20.44 -24.26 0.91
C GLY A 893 19.78 -24.06 -0.47
N ASP A 894 19.19 -22.89 -0.77
CA ASP A 894 18.72 -22.58 -2.13
C ASP A 894 19.88 -22.62 -3.15
N LYS A 895 19.71 -23.50 -4.14
CA LYS A 895 20.70 -23.77 -5.18
C LYS A 895 20.80 -22.64 -6.20
N PHE A 896 19.75 -21.82 -6.39
CA PHE A 896 19.81 -20.68 -7.30
C PHE A 896 20.64 -19.55 -6.68
N ASN A 897 20.31 -19.09 -5.46
CA ASN A 897 21.06 -18.03 -4.79
C ASN A 897 22.50 -18.44 -4.47
N ILE A 898 22.77 -19.69 -4.07
CA ILE A 898 24.15 -20.20 -3.91
C ILE A 898 24.91 -20.18 -5.24
N ALA A 899 24.26 -20.52 -6.36
CA ALA A 899 24.90 -20.45 -7.67
C ALA A 899 25.15 -18.99 -8.12
N MET A 900 24.27 -18.04 -7.78
CA MET A 900 24.48 -16.61 -8.02
C MET A 900 25.63 -16.05 -7.17
N ALA A 901 25.71 -16.40 -5.88
CA ALA A 901 26.84 -16.06 -5.01
C ALA A 901 28.17 -16.57 -5.59
N HIS A 902 28.19 -17.78 -6.18
CA HIS A 902 29.35 -18.28 -6.92
C HIS A 902 29.71 -17.45 -8.18
N VAL A 903 28.74 -16.84 -8.88
CA VAL A 903 29.05 -15.94 -10.01
C VAL A 903 29.72 -14.67 -9.50
N PHE A 904 29.12 -14.01 -8.50
CA PHE A 904 29.64 -12.75 -7.97
C PHE A 904 30.99 -12.95 -7.25
N GLN A 905 31.18 -14.05 -6.51
CA GLN A 905 32.49 -14.41 -5.94
C GLN A 905 33.57 -14.58 -7.03
N GLY A 906 33.19 -15.11 -8.20
CA GLY A 906 34.07 -15.17 -9.37
C GLY A 906 34.41 -13.80 -9.97
N GLN A 907 33.47 -12.85 -9.93
CA GLN A 907 33.69 -11.45 -10.35
C GLN A 907 34.56 -10.68 -9.34
N ILE A 908 34.41 -10.94 -8.04
CA ILE A 908 35.27 -10.38 -7.00
C ILE A 908 36.72 -10.85 -7.20
N TYR A 909 36.96 -12.16 -7.34
CA TYR A 909 38.31 -12.67 -7.64
C TYR A 909 38.87 -12.21 -8.99
N TYR A 910 38.02 -11.85 -9.95
CA TYR A 910 38.45 -11.23 -11.20
C TYR A 910 38.90 -9.77 -10.98
N ALA A 911 38.06 -8.95 -10.33
CA ALA A 911 38.32 -7.53 -10.07
C ALA A 911 39.58 -7.30 -9.20
N LEU A 912 39.84 -8.20 -8.25
CA LEU A 912 40.97 -8.14 -7.31
C LEU A 912 42.28 -8.74 -7.84
N GLY A 913 42.31 -9.27 -9.07
CA GLY A 913 43.50 -9.98 -9.61
C GLY A 913 43.76 -11.36 -8.98
N ASP A 914 42.79 -11.91 -8.26
CA ASP A 914 42.91 -13.04 -7.34
C ASP A 914 42.82 -14.41 -8.05
N HIS A 915 43.54 -14.53 -9.18
CA HIS A 915 43.33 -15.57 -10.19
C HIS A 915 43.54 -17.01 -9.69
N GLN A 916 44.29 -17.22 -8.61
CA GLN A 916 44.43 -18.53 -7.98
C GLN A 916 43.13 -18.95 -7.29
N LYS A 917 42.51 -18.06 -6.51
CA LYS A 917 41.19 -18.29 -5.89
C LYS A 917 40.12 -18.43 -6.95
N GLY A 918 40.16 -17.60 -8.00
CA GLY A 918 39.31 -17.70 -9.19
C GLY A 918 39.40 -19.08 -9.88
N THR A 919 40.61 -19.61 -10.08
CA THR A 919 40.84 -20.95 -10.65
C THR A 919 40.38 -22.08 -9.73
N ALA A 920 40.63 -21.97 -8.41
CA ALA A 920 40.14 -22.95 -7.44
C ALA A 920 38.59 -23.00 -7.42
N LEU A 921 37.93 -21.83 -7.41
CA LEU A 921 36.48 -21.69 -7.50
C LEU A 921 35.95 -22.27 -8.83
N ALA A 922 36.59 -21.97 -9.95
CA ALA A 922 36.22 -22.47 -11.29
C ALA A 922 36.40 -23.99 -11.46
N LEU A 923 37.26 -24.62 -10.64
CA LEU A 923 37.43 -26.08 -10.56
C LEU A 923 36.45 -26.73 -9.58
N LYS A 924 36.15 -26.09 -8.44
CA LYS A 924 35.16 -26.55 -7.44
C LYS A 924 33.73 -26.51 -8.01
N THR A 925 33.36 -25.42 -8.68
CA THR A 925 32.03 -25.24 -9.28
C THR A 925 31.83 -26.04 -10.57
N GLY A 926 32.88 -26.18 -11.40
CA GLY A 926 32.92 -27.08 -12.57
C GLY A 926 31.82 -26.84 -13.62
N MET A 927 30.66 -27.49 -13.45
CA MET A 927 29.46 -27.36 -14.28
C MET A 927 28.15 -27.25 -13.47
N LEU A 928 28.20 -26.76 -12.21
CA LEU A 928 27.02 -26.30 -11.44
C LEU A 928 26.16 -25.31 -12.25
N LEU A 929 26.79 -24.55 -13.15
CA LEU A 929 26.15 -23.73 -14.20
C LEU A 929 25.10 -24.45 -15.07
N LYS A 930 24.93 -25.78 -14.98
CA LYS A 930 23.77 -26.48 -15.58
C LYS A 930 22.42 -25.93 -15.10
N GLN A 931 22.33 -25.44 -13.85
CA GLN A 931 21.10 -24.85 -13.31
C GLN A 931 20.93 -23.38 -13.73
N LEU A 932 22.03 -22.63 -13.81
CA LEU A 932 22.06 -21.25 -14.33
C LEU A 932 22.17 -21.16 -15.86
N LEU A 933 21.98 -22.26 -16.62
CA LEU A 933 22.41 -22.30 -18.02
C LEU A 933 21.56 -21.40 -18.95
N SER A 934 20.35 -21.04 -18.52
CA SER A 934 19.49 -20.01 -19.10
C SER A 934 19.68 -18.60 -18.53
N CYS A 935 20.26 -18.47 -17.33
CA CYS A 935 20.45 -17.19 -16.66
C CYS A 935 21.55 -16.37 -17.34
N SER A 936 21.31 -15.08 -17.56
CA SER A 936 22.26 -14.18 -18.21
C SER A 936 23.60 -14.07 -17.47
N ALA A 937 23.60 -14.19 -16.13
CA ALA A 937 24.80 -14.22 -15.28
C ALA A 937 25.79 -15.37 -15.61
N ASN A 938 25.37 -16.37 -16.39
CA ASN A 938 26.23 -17.41 -16.93
C ASN A 938 27.33 -16.85 -17.87
N MET A 939 27.06 -15.75 -18.59
CA MET A 939 28.03 -15.10 -19.49
C MET A 939 29.30 -14.60 -18.76
N PRO A 940 29.22 -13.68 -17.78
CA PRO A 940 30.38 -13.26 -16.99
C PRO A 940 31.00 -14.41 -16.20
N SER A 941 30.21 -15.35 -15.68
CA SER A 941 30.74 -16.54 -14.99
C SER A 941 31.66 -17.38 -15.90
N ILE A 942 31.25 -17.66 -17.14
CA ILE A 942 32.08 -18.38 -18.12
C ILE A 942 33.32 -17.58 -18.50
N TYR A 943 33.22 -16.24 -18.58
CA TYR A 943 34.35 -15.34 -18.83
C TYR A 943 35.39 -15.36 -17.70
N HIS A 944 35.03 -15.00 -16.47
CA HIS A 944 35.94 -14.94 -15.31
C HIS A 944 36.66 -16.28 -15.08
N GLN A 945 35.93 -17.39 -15.24
CA GLN A 945 36.48 -18.74 -15.15
C GLN A 945 37.42 -19.11 -16.31
N CYS A 946 37.20 -18.56 -17.51
CA CYS A 946 38.09 -18.77 -18.67
C CYS A 946 39.37 -17.93 -18.55
N PHE A 947 39.23 -16.68 -18.11
CA PHE A 947 40.33 -15.75 -17.86
C PHE A 947 41.28 -16.28 -16.78
N SER A 948 40.73 -16.65 -15.61
CA SER A 948 41.49 -17.28 -14.52
C SER A 948 42.27 -18.51 -14.98
N PHE A 949 41.67 -19.35 -15.82
CA PHE A 949 42.33 -20.53 -16.40
C PHE A 949 43.43 -20.21 -17.42
N TYR A 950 43.35 -19.10 -18.17
CA TYR A 950 44.44 -18.69 -19.06
C TYR A 950 45.64 -18.18 -18.27
N ILE A 951 45.45 -17.26 -17.32
CA ILE A 951 46.55 -16.73 -16.48
C ILE A 951 47.18 -17.85 -15.65
N SER A 952 46.36 -18.71 -15.04
CA SER A 952 46.86 -19.87 -14.30
C SER A 952 47.55 -20.92 -15.19
N ALA A 953 47.27 -20.93 -16.51
CA ALA A 953 48.02 -21.75 -17.48
C ALA A 953 49.32 -21.09 -17.94
N GLN A 954 49.42 -19.76 -17.96
CA GLN A 954 50.69 -19.05 -18.19
C GLN A 954 51.66 -19.34 -17.03
N ASN A 955 51.18 -19.18 -15.79
CA ASN A 955 51.99 -19.33 -14.57
C ASN A 955 52.23 -20.80 -14.13
N ALA A 956 51.63 -21.78 -14.81
CA ALA A 956 51.74 -23.20 -14.44
C ALA A 956 53.09 -23.83 -14.80
N LYS A 957 53.99 -23.93 -13.81
CA LYS A 957 55.28 -24.66 -13.88
C LYS A 957 55.11 -26.15 -14.30
N ASN A 958 53.96 -26.78 -14.03
CA ASN A 958 53.69 -28.17 -14.39
C ASN A 958 52.96 -28.29 -15.74
N TRP A 959 53.59 -28.92 -16.74
CA TRP A 959 53.03 -29.07 -18.10
C TRP A 959 51.67 -29.76 -18.14
N ARG A 960 51.42 -30.75 -17.27
CA ARG A 960 50.14 -31.48 -17.20
C ARG A 960 49.02 -30.55 -16.76
N MET A 961 49.30 -29.68 -15.78
CA MET A 961 48.36 -28.67 -15.31
C MET A 961 48.13 -27.58 -16.37
N ARG A 962 49.19 -27.03 -16.96
CA ARG A 962 49.12 -26.06 -18.08
C ARG A 962 48.24 -26.57 -19.21
N ARG A 963 48.44 -27.83 -19.64
CA ARG A 963 47.64 -28.47 -20.71
C ARG A 963 46.18 -28.74 -20.29
N ARG A 964 45.92 -29.09 -19.03
CA ARG A 964 44.55 -29.25 -18.48
C ARG A 964 43.79 -27.93 -18.47
N LEU A 965 44.38 -26.88 -17.89
CA LEU A 965 43.78 -25.55 -17.80
C LEU A 965 43.55 -24.95 -19.19
N GLN A 966 44.54 -25.00 -20.09
CA GLN A 966 44.38 -24.52 -21.47
C GLN A 966 43.25 -25.25 -22.23
N LYS A 967 43.06 -26.56 -22.03
CA LYS A 967 41.95 -27.31 -22.64
C LYS A 967 40.59 -26.87 -22.12
N LEU A 968 40.49 -26.56 -20.83
CA LEU A 968 39.25 -26.05 -20.21
C LEU A 968 38.95 -24.62 -20.65
N ALA A 969 39.95 -23.73 -20.68
CA ALA A 969 39.83 -22.36 -21.17
C ALA A 969 39.38 -22.34 -22.64
N LYS A 970 40.08 -23.05 -23.54
CA LYS A 970 39.70 -23.13 -24.97
C LYS A 970 38.25 -23.64 -25.18
N LYS A 971 37.74 -24.54 -24.33
CA LYS A 971 36.33 -24.99 -24.38
C LYS A 971 35.36 -23.84 -24.06
N ARG A 972 35.61 -23.08 -22.98
CA ARG A 972 34.77 -21.95 -22.55
C ARG A 972 34.87 -20.75 -23.50
N HIS A 973 36.08 -20.40 -23.93
CA HIS A 973 36.33 -19.35 -24.92
C HIS A 973 35.59 -19.61 -26.25
N ASN A 974 35.58 -20.86 -26.75
CA ASN A 974 34.82 -21.19 -27.96
C ASN A 974 33.30 -21.01 -27.82
N MET A 975 32.72 -21.05 -26.61
CA MET A 975 31.31 -20.73 -26.37
C MET A 975 31.07 -19.22 -26.46
N LEU A 976 31.90 -18.40 -25.81
CA LEU A 976 31.83 -16.94 -25.88
C LEU A 976 32.02 -16.42 -27.31
N ARG A 977 32.99 -16.98 -28.05
CA ARG A 977 33.20 -16.72 -29.49
C ARG A 977 31.99 -17.11 -30.35
N LYS A 978 31.20 -18.12 -29.95
CA LYS A 978 29.95 -18.45 -30.66
C LYS A 978 28.89 -17.38 -30.40
N TRP A 979 28.63 -17.03 -29.14
CA TRP A 979 27.63 -16.03 -28.76
C TRP A 979 27.94 -14.64 -29.34
N SER A 980 29.22 -14.25 -29.41
CA SER A 980 29.66 -13.03 -30.08
C SER A 980 29.34 -13.05 -31.60
N LYS A 981 29.53 -14.18 -32.28
CA LYS A 981 29.15 -14.34 -33.70
C LYS A 981 27.65 -14.45 -33.93
N ASP A 982 26.91 -15.00 -32.96
CA ASP A 982 25.46 -15.13 -33.03
C ASP A 982 24.74 -13.79 -32.76
N GLY A 983 25.41 -12.82 -32.12
CA GLY A 983 24.96 -11.42 -32.02
C GLY A 983 24.94 -10.81 -30.61
N CYS A 984 25.36 -11.52 -29.56
CA CYS A 984 25.31 -10.99 -28.19
C CYS A 984 26.35 -9.86 -27.98
N PRO A 985 25.93 -8.64 -27.59
CA PRO A 985 26.86 -7.51 -27.39
C PRO A 985 27.71 -7.67 -26.13
N ASN A 986 27.14 -8.22 -25.06
CA ASN A 986 27.75 -8.32 -23.73
C ASN A 986 28.88 -9.36 -23.61
N VAL A 987 29.35 -9.93 -24.72
CA VAL A 987 30.50 -10.86 -24.76
C VAL A 987 31.59 -10.46 -25.76
N VAL A 988 31.43 -9.33 -26.47
CA VAL A 988 32.36 -8.92 -27.54
C VAL A 988 33.72 -8.47 -26.97
N HIS A 989 33.72 -7.74 -25.85
CA HIS A 989 34.92 -7.34 -25.12
C HIS A 989 35.57 -8.57 -24.42
N TYR A 990 34.78 -9.44 -23.77
CA TYR A 990 35.28 -10.70 -23.18
C TYR A 990 36.07 -11.54 -24.19
N VAL A 991 35.57 -11.70 -25.42
CA VAL A 991 36.28 -12.43 -26.48
C VAL A 991 37.60 -11.75 -26.86
N ALA A 992 37.63 -10.42 -26.99
CA ALA A 992 38.87 -9.70 -27.31
C ALA A 992 39.94 -9.82 -26.20
N ILE A 993 39.55 -9.77 -24.92
CA ILE A 993 40.48 -9.99 -23.79
C ILE A 993 40.99 -11.44 -23.79
N LEU A 994 40.10 -12.43 -23.97
CA LEU A 994 40.50 -13.84 -24.01
C LEU A 994 41.31 -14.22 -25.26
N ASP A 995 41.14 -13.52 -26.38
CA ASP A 995 41.99 -13.64 -27.58
C ASP A 995 43.41 -13.12 -27.29
N SER A 996 43.53 -12.01 -26.54
CA SER A 996 44.81 -11.43 -26.11
C SER A 996 45.57 -12.35 -25.15
N GLU A 997 44.91 -12.88 -24.12
CA GLU A 997 45.49 -13.84 -23.16
C GLU A 997 45.89 -15.18 -23.82
N LEU A 998 45.13 -15.60 -24.84
CA LEU A 998 45.48 -16.76 -25.66
C LEU A 998 46.70 -16.49 -26.55
N ALA A 999 46.82 -15.27 -27.11
CA ALA A 999 47.96 -14.86 -27.92
C ALA A 999 49.27 -14.84 -27.10
N ILE A 1000 49.24 -14.34 -25.87
CA ILE A 1000 50.34 -14.47 -24.90
C ILE A 1000 50.66 -15.94 -24.65
N LEU A 1001 49.66 -16.75 -24.26
CA LEU A 1001 49.88 -18.16 -23.88
C LEU A 1001 50.42 -19.04 -25.02
N THR A 1002 50.27 -18.61 -26.28
CA THR A 1002 50.79 -19.28 -27.48
C THR A 1002 52.11 -18.70 -28.00
N GLY A 1003 52.65 -17.64 -27.42
CA GLY A 1003 53.91 -17.03 -27.86
C GLY A 1003 53.78 -16.20 -29.13
N SER A 1004 52.69 -15.45 -29.28
CA SER A 1004 52.48 -14.55 -30.41
C SER A 1004 53.40 -13.32 -30.34
N ASN A 1005 53.71 -12.71 -31.50
CA ASN A 1005 54.56 -11.52 -31.60
C ASN A 1005 53.93 -10.32 -30.85
N LYS A 1006 54.77 -9.46 -30.23
CA LYS A 1006 54.38 -8.27 -29.44
C LYS A 1006 53.24 -7.49 -30.07
N LYS A 1007 53.39 -7.11 -31.35
CA LYS A 1007 52.39 -6.33 -32.08
C LYS A 1007 51.01 -7.01 -32.14
N VAL A 1008 50.94 -8.33 -32.28
CA VAL A 1008 49.65 -9.06 -32.33
C VAL A 1008 48.98 -9.08 -30.96
N VAL A 1009 49.76 -9.23 -29.89
CA VAL A 1009 49.24 -9.14 -28.51
C VAL A 1009 48.74 -7.72 -28.22
N GLU A 1010 49.53 -6.72 -28.59
CA GLU A 1010 49.21 -5.30 -28.44
C GLU A 1010 47.96 -4.89 -29.23
N ASP A 1011 47.89 -5.17 -30.54
CA ASP A 1011 46.74 -4.86 -31.41
C ASP A 1011 45.43 -5.49 -30.86
N LEU A 1012 45.51 -6.68 -30.26
CA LEU A 1012 44.37 -7.34 -29.62
C LEU A 1012 43.96 -6.67 -28.30
N TYR A 1013 44.90 -6.26 -27.45
CA TYR A 1013 44.58 -5.52 -26.22
C TYR A 1013 44.04 -4.11 -26.49
N HIS A 1014 44.63 -3.33 -27.41
CA HIS A 1014 44.05 -2.02 -27.79
C HIS A 1014 42.60 -2.18 -28.25
N ARG A 1015 42.32 -3.21 -29.08
CA ARG A 1015 40.96 -3.54 -29.52
C ARG A 1015 40.06 -3.92 -28.33
N ALA A 1016 40.56 -4.71 -27.38
CA ALA A 1016 39.80 -5.11 -26.20
C ALA A 1016 39.43 -3.92 -25.31
N ILE A 1017 40.39 -3.04 -25.02
CA ILE A 1017 40.21 -1.80 -24.23
C ILE A 1017 39.16 -0.89 -24.90
N VAL A 1018 39.28 -0.65 -26.21
CA VAL A 1018 38.32 0.18 -26.97
C VAL A 1018 36.92 -0.43 -26.98
N LEU A 1019 36.79 -1.76 -27.03
CA LEU A 1019 35.48 -2.45 -26.97
C LEU A 1019 34.86 -2.42 -25.56
N ALA A 1020 35.68 -2.52 -24.51
CA ALA A 1020 35.24 -2.44 -23.13
C ALA A 1020 34.77 -1.02 -22.78
N ALA A 1021 35.63 -0.02 -22.99
CA ALA A 1021 35.35 1.39 -22.69
C ALA A 1021 34.13 1.92 -23.47
N ARG A 1022 34.01 1.62 -24.77
CA ARG A 1022 32.81 2.00 -25.56
C ARG A 1022 31.53 1.25 -25.16
N GLY A 1023 31.65 0.13 -24.45
CA GLY A 1023 30.51 -0.62 -23.90
C GLY A 1023 30.07 -0.14 -22.51
N GLY A 1024 30.81 0.77 -21.88
CA GLY A 1024 30.66 1.12 -20.46
C GLY A 1024 31.26 0.09 -19.49
N MET A 1025 32.05 -0.86 -19.98
CA MET A 1025 32.64 -1.93 -19.16
C MET A 1025 33.96 -1.44 -18.56
N VAL A 1026 33.84 -0.60 -17.53
CA VAL A 1026 34.97 0.15 -16.93
C VAL A 1026 36.00 -0.80 -16.30
N LEU A 1027 35.54 -1.79 -15.53
CA LEU A 1027 36.40 -2.79 -14.89
C LEU A 1027 37.17 -3.62 -15.94
N ASP A 1028 36.53 -4.01 -17.04
CA ASP A 1028 37.22 -4.74 -18.11
C ASP A 1028 38.25 -3.86 -18.85
N ALA A 1029 38.01 -2.55 -18.97
CA ALA A 1029 38.99 -1.62 -19.50
C ALA A 1029 40.19 -1.45 -18.53
N ALA A 1030 39.95 -1.44 -17.21
CA ALA A 1030 40.99 -1.43 -16.19
C ALA A 1030 41.87 -2.69 -16.27
N VAL A 1031 41.24 -3.87 -16.20
CA VAL A 1031 41.94 -5.17 -16.25
C VAL A 1031 42.68 -5.35 -17.57
N ALA A 1032 42.10 -4.96 -18.72
CA ALA A 1032 42.78 -5.07 -20.01
C ALA A 1032 44.02 -4.17 -20.10
N ASN A 1033 44.04 -2.99 -19.46
CA ASN A 1033 45.24 -2.17 -19.35
C ASN A 1033 46.25 -2.76 -18.36
N GLU A 1034 45.83 -3.24 -17.18
CA GLU A 1034 46.73 -3.89 -16.19
C GLU A 1034 47.47 -5.09 -16.81
N ARG A 1035 46.75 -5.91 -17.58
CA ARG A 1035 47.30 -7.10 -18.24
C ARG A 1035 48.20 -6.77 -19.43
N LEU A 1036 47.94 -5.68 -20.15
CA LEU A 1036 48.86 -5.16 -21.16
C LEU A 1036 50.13 -4.55 -20.52
N ALA A 1037 49.99 -3.84 -19.40
CA ALA A 1037 51.09 -3.29 -18.63
C ALA A 1037 52.06 -4.38 -18.15
N GLY A 1038 51.54 -5.42 -17.49
CA GLY A 1038 52.33 -6.58 -17.07
C GLY A 1038 52.94 -7.38 -18.23
N TYR A 1039 52.35 -7.33 -19.43
CA TYR A 1039 52.98 -7.90 -20.63
C TYR A 1039 54.18 -7.05 -21.09
N PHE A 1040 54.07 -5.72 -21.12
CA PHE A 1040 55.20 -4.84 -21.42
C PHE A 1040 56.32 -4.92 -20.35
N GLU A 1041 55.97 -4.99 -19.06
CA GLU A 1041 56.91 -5.28 -17.97
C GLU A 1041 57.67 -6.61 -18.22
N SER A 1042 56.96 -7.67 -18.64
CA SER A 1042 57.59 -8.96 -18.97
C SER A 1042 58.53 -8.94 -20.18
N LEU A 1043 58.53 -7.84 -20.96
CA LEU A 1043 59.44 -7.55 -22.06
C LEU A 1043 60.51 -6.51 -21.71
N GLY A 1044 60.49 -5.94 -20.50
CA GLY A 1044 61.37 -4.85 -20.06
C GLY A 1044 61.00 -3.46 -20.62
N ASP A 1045 59.80 -3.30 -21.17
CA ASP A 1045 59.31 -2.05 -21.77
C ASP A 1045 58.61 -1.17 -20.73
N ASN A 1046 59.40 -0.70 -19.75
CA ASN A 1046 58.91 -0.06 -18.54
C ASN A 1046 58.13 1.25 -18.79
N ILE A 1047 58.34 1.91 -19.94
CA ILE A 1047 57.67 3.18 -20.29
C ILE A 1047 56.21 2.92 -20.68
N GLU A 1048 55.97 2.01 -21.63
CA GLU A 1048 54.60 1.63 -21.99
C GLU A 1048 53.93 0.80 -20.87
N ALA A 1049 54.70 0.09 -20.03
CA ALA A 1049 54.16 -0.51 -18.81
C ALA A 1049 53.61 0.55 -17.84
N GLY A 1050 54.40 1.58 -17.50
CA GLY A 1050 54.00 2.68 -16.61
C GLY A 1050 52.75 3.41 -17.11
N ARG A 1051 52.74 3.80 -18.39
CA ARG A 1051 51.59 4.40 -19.08
C ARG A 1051 50.31 3.55 -19.00
N ARG A 1052 50.45 2.22 -19.04
CA ARG A 1052 49.30 1.30 -18.98
C ARG A 1052 48.84 1.01 -17.56
N PHE A 1053 49.74 1.03 -16.57
CA PHE A 1053 49.32 1.03 -15.17
C PHE A 1053 48.55 2.31 -14.80
N GLU A 1054 48.97 3.49 -15.28
CA GLU A 1054 48.24 4.75 -15.10
C GLU A 1054 46.80 4.66 -15.67
N GLN A 1055 46.65 4.17 -16.90
CA GLN A 1055 45.32 3.97 -17.51
C GLN A 1055 44.48 2.90 -16.78
N ALA A 1056 45.10 1.86 -16.23
CA ALA A 1056 44.40 0.88 -15.40
C ALA A 1056 43.91 1.50 -14.08
N ILE A 1057 44.75 2.28 -13.41
CA ILE A 1057 44.46 3.01 -12.17
C ILE A 1057 43.25 3.94 -12.38
N GLN A 1058 43.26 4.76 -13.44
CA GLN A 1058 42.14 5.66 -13.75
C GLN A 1058 40.82 4.89 -13.91
N TYR A 1059 40.79 3.79 -14.66
CA TYR A 1059 39.56 2.99 -14.81
C TYR A 1059 39.15 2.26 -13.51
N TYR A 1060 40.09 1.90 -12.64
CA TYR A 1060 39.75 1.38 -11.30
C TYR A 1060 39.13 2.46 -10.40
N GLU A 1061 39.58 3.71 -10.52
CA GLU A 1061 39.00 4.88 -9.84
C GLU A 1061 37.61 5.22 -10.40
N ASP A 1062 37.43 5.26 -11.73
CA ASP A 1062 36.14 5.48 -12.40
C ASP A 1062 35.08 4.41 -12.03
N TYR A 1063 35.51 3.17 -11.76
CA TYR A 1063 34.63 2.09 -11.28
C TYR A 1063 34.35 2.17 -9.76
N GLY A 1064 35.15 2.94 -9.02
CA GLY A 1064 35.07 3.08 -7.56
C GLY A 1064 35.80 2.01 -6.76
N LEU A 1065 36.70 1.23 -7.39
CA LEU A 1065 37.50 0.16 -6.75
C LEU A 1065 38.82 0.71 -6.20
N LEU A 1066 38.73 1.73 -5.33
CA LEU A 1066 39.87 2.56 -4.92
C LEU A 1066 41.04 1.76 -4.33
N HIS A 1067 40.78 0.71 -3.54
CA HIS A 1067 41.87 -0.09 -2.95
C HIS A 1067 42.71 -0.84 -4.01
N ARG A 1068 42.15 -1.20 -5.18
CA ARG A 1068 42.92 -1.79 -6.29
C ARG A 1068 43.75 -0.74 -7.01
N ALA A 1069 43.22 0.48 -7.19
CA ALA A 1069 43.97 1.61 -7.72
C ALA A 1069 45.18 1.95 -6.83
N ILE A 1070 44.96 2.11 -5.52
CA ILE A 1070 45.99 2.38 -4.52
C ILE A 1070 47.05 1.25 -4.49
N PHE A 1071 46.62 -0.02 -4.54
CA PHE A 1071 47.53 -1.17 -4.61
C PHE A 1071 48.46 -1.10 -5.83
N LEU A 1072 47.92 -0.77 -7.02
CA LEU A 1072 48.74 -0.61 -8.23
C LEU A 1072 49.67 0.61 -8.16
N GLN A 1073 49.18 1.74 -7.63
CA GLN A 1073 50.00 2.95 -7.39
C GLN A 1073 51.20 2.65 -6.48
N GLN A 1074 51.02 1.82 -5.45
CA GLN A 1074 52.08 1.39 -4.54
C GLN A 1074 53.02 0.37 -5.18
N GLN A 1075 52.48 -0.69 -5.81
CA GLN A 1075 53.29 -1.77 -6.39
C GLN A 1075 54.15 -1.28 -7.57
N TYR A 1076 53.63 -0.39 -8.40
CA TYR A 1076 54.24 0.04 -9.66
C TYR A 1076 54.77 1.48 -9.64
N LYS A 1077 55.01 2.03 -8.45
CA LYS A 1077 55.46 3.42 -8.21
C LYS A 1077 56.67 3.83 -9.06
N ASP A 1078 57.64 2.94 -9.24
CA ASP A 1078 58.86 3.23 -10.02
C ASP A 1078 58.59 3.30 -11.53
N HIS A 1079 57.64 2.50 -12.04
CA HIS A 1079 57.18 2.57 -13.43
C HIS A 1079 56.36 3.84 -13.69
N LEU A 1080 55.46 4.18 -12.76
CA LEU A 1080 54.61 5.38 -12.83
C LEU A 1080 55.45 6.67 -12.76
N SER A 1081 56.44 6.73 -11.87
CA SER A 1081 57.36 7.88 -11.79
C SER A 1081 58.33 7.97 -12.98
N THR A 1082 58.74 6.84 -13.57
CA THR A 1082 59.50 6.85 -14.84
C THR A 1082 58.68 7.39 -16.01
N TRP A 1083 57.35 7.19 -16.00
CA TRP A 1083 56.43 7.73 -16.98
C TRP A 1083 56.14 9.23 -16.75
N SER A 1084 55.84 9.66 -15.53
CA SER A 1084 55.46 11.05 -15.20
C SER A 1084 56.60 12.08 -15.25
N LEU A 1085 57.82 11.65 -15.60
CA LEU A 1085 58.97 12.51 -15.90
C LEU A 1085 59.03 12.92 -17.40
N ARG A 1086 57.94 12.73 -18.16
CA ARG A 1086 57.76 13.12 -19.57
C ARG A 1086 56.50 13.96 -19.78
#